data_AF-F6GJ22-F1
#
_entry.id   AF-F6GJ22-F1
#
_cell.length_a   1.000
_cell.length_b   1.000
_cell.length_c   1.000
_cell.angle_alpha   90.00
_cell.angle_beta   90.00
_cell.angle_gamma   90.00
#
_symmetry.space_group_name_H-M   'P 1'
#
loop_
_entity.id
_entity.type
_entity.pdbx_description
1 polymer ?
#
loop_
_entity_poly.entity_id
_entity_poly.type
_entity_poly.pdbx_seq_one_letter_code
_entity_poly.pdbx_strand_id
1 'polypeptide(L)'
;MRKTLYFFLSILFTITISAQETQNPLQAKDVMAQTKWVDSLYNTLSTKEKIAQLYMVQVFSSQSAAEKAKVVKLIKEQKIGGIIYSKGGPVRQAKLNNELQAASHVPLLIGMDAEWGLSMRLDSTYSFPWNMTLGAIKDNYLIEQTGRQLGEHCKRLGVHFNFAPVVDINTNPNNPIIGNRSFGEDRDNVTNKAAAFMKGMQSAGVLANAKHFPGHGDTEDDSHLTLPTVSFDEKRIDSVELYPYKKLIKEGLSSVMVAHLNIPSLEPRPGYPSSISKNIVTNILKQRLGFKGLIFTDALTMKGAANFKFDGLDGEANNAKNTVGNIDLAAFLAGNDVMLMSENVEAGINKLFKAFEKGLFTEERLSHSVKKVLQAKYKVGLNNYEPIGLYNIVNDLNRLQDDMLYEKLMEQAITIAHDSVQLLPLRNLDTKKIAYVKMGDADGEPFYNALKKYGEVHEVSATHLDELIKKLQNYNTVIIGFHKSNKNPWKSYKFSDKELTWLYEIARTNNVILDVFAKPYALLDIKSITNIESVIVSYQNSKIAQETSAEIIFGALAAQGTLPVSSGPYFSVGQGVQTNSLERLGYSFPERVGMSSYKLEKIDSIANHAVKAGMTPGIQIVVAKKGKVIYNKNFGHHTYSKDAPKVKDDDIYDIASLTKIVATLPLLMELEEQEVVSLNTKLSEILPNYKGTNKKDVTIKKMLSHYAQLKPWIPFYYKTLDSVTKKPQTKYYRKTKSDKFSIKVANNMWMRKDYKDSIPKIIEETELLSRLRYRYSDLPYYILKQYIESHYNKPLDELTQEHFYKSLGANHTIYNPYKTVSNTKIVPSEEDDYFRFQKVQGYVHDMGAAMQDGVGGHAGVFSNANDIAKIMQMFLQKGYYGGVRYLKPETIDKFNTCHYCHKSVRRGIGFDKPQLGESGPTCGCVSMASFGHSGFTGTYTWADPDEELVYVFMANRTYPTSKGKNMLLRENIRTNIQEAIYNAIIK
;
A
#
# COMPACT_ATOMS: atom_id res chain seq x y z
N MET A 1 57.44 48.92 7.83
CA MET A 1 56.03 48.47 7.82
C MET A 1 55.39 48.24 6.44
N ARG A 2 56.08 48.44 5.30
CA ARG A 2 55.45 48.30 3.95
C ARG A 2 55.80 47.01 3.19
N LYS A 3 56.76 46.19 3.66
CA LYS A 3 57.16 44.92 3.01
C LYS A 3 56.54 43.66 3.65
N THR A 4 56.09 43.74 4.90
CA THR A 4 55.47 42.61 5.62
C THR A 4 53.98 42.44 5.30
N LEU A 5 53.32 43.48 4.78
CA LEU A 5 51.90 43.45 4.42
C LEU A 5 51.63 42.76 3.07
N TYR A 6 52.60 42.77 2.14
CA TYR A 6 52.46 42.11 0.84
C TYR A 6 52.65 40.58 0.92
N PHE A 7 53.38 40.08 1.91
CA PHE A 7 53.58 38.63 2.10
C PHE A 7 52.38 37.97 2.80
N PHE A 8 51.62 38.71 3.62
CA PHE A 8 50.38 38.23 4.22
C PHE A 8 49.18 38.31 3.25
N LEU A 9 49.17 39.26 2.31
CA LEU A 9 48.11 39.33 1.29
C LEU A 9 48.23 38.25 0.21
N SER A 10 49.45 37.78 -0.11
CA SER A 10 49.66 36.70 -1.09
C SER A 10 49.37 35.32 -0.52
N ILE A 11 49.54 35.09 0.79
CA ILE A 11 49.18 33.83 1.45
C ILE A 11 47.67 33.70 1.67
N LEU A 12 46.94 34.82 1.84
CA LEU A 12 45.47 34.80 1.89
C LEU A 12 44.79 34.57 0.52
N PHE A 13 45.46 34.88 -0.60
CA PHE A 13 44.92 34.62 -1.94
C PHE A 13 45.21 33.20 -2.47
N THR A 14 46.15 32.46 -1.87
CA THR A 14 46.44 31.07 -2.26
C THR A 14 45.61 30.02 -1.52
N ILE A 15 44.88 30.39 -0.46
CA ILE A 15 44.11 29.44 0.36
C ILE A 15 42.62 29.36 -0.07
N THR A 16 42.15 30.21 -0.98
CA THR A 16 40.74 30.21 -1.45
C THR A 16 40.53 29.64 -2.86
N ILE A 17 41.52 29.00 -3.49
CA ILE A 17 41.36 28.40 -4.85
C ILE A 17 41.24 26.85 -4.82
N SER A 18 41.36 26.19 -3.66
CA SER A 18 41.19 24.72 -3.56
C SER A 18 39.75 24.23 -3.36
N ALA A 19 38.73 25.04 -3.63
CA ALA A 19 37.34 24.67 -3.40
C ALA A 19 36.45 24.85 -4.64
N GLN A 20 36.79 24.25 -5.77
CA GLN A 20 35.83 24.03 -6.88
C GLN A 20 36.24 22.96 -7.90
N GLU A 21 37.21 22.09 -7.60
CA GLU A 21 37.40 20.92 -8.45
C GLU A 21 36.35 19.86 -8.12
N THR A 22 35.52 19.50 -9.10
CA THR A 22 34.66 18.32 -9.02
C THR A 22 35.54 17.11 -8.70
N GLN A 23 35.25 16.44 -7.58
CA GLN A 23 35.96 15.22 -7.21
C GLN A 23 35.70 14.15 -8.28
N ASN A 24 36.72 13.43 -8.72
CA ASN A 24 36.54 12.37 -9.71
C ASN A 24 35.60 11.30 -9.13
N PRO A 25 34.39 11.10 -9.69
CA PRO A 25 33.38 10.22 -9.12
C PRO A 25 33.73 8.74 -9.29
N LEU A 26 34.81 8.39 -9.98
CA LEU A 26 35.31 7.01 -10.09
C LEU A 26 36.42 6.69 -9.08
N GLN A 27 36.87 7.67 -8.29
CA GLN A 27 37.82 7.43 -7.22
C GLN A 27 37.20 6.52 -6.14
N ALA A 28 37.97 5.52 -5.75
CA ALA A 28 37.67 4.66 -4.61
C ALA A 28 38.12 5.33 -3.30
N LYS A 29 37.73 4.75 -2.15
CA LYS A 29 38.17 5.23 -0.83
C LYS A 29 39.70 5.17 -0.69
N ASP A 30 40.32 4.10 -1.17
CA ASP A 30 41.78 3.96 -1.25
C ASP A 30 42.26 4.30 -2.67
N VAL A 31 42.56 5.58 -2.88
CA VAL A 31 43.02 6.09 -4.19
C VAL A 31 44.38 5.51 -4.58
N MET A 32 45.28 5.28 -3.61
CA MET A 32 46.62 4.76 -3.91
C MET A 32 46.56 3.31 -4.38
N ALA A 33 45.79 2.46 -3.71
CA ALA A 33 45.61 1.07 -4.12
C ALA A 33 44.87 0.98 -5.46
N GLN A 34 43.86 1.84 -5.69
CA GLN A 34 43.19 1.93 -7.00
C GLN A 34 44.18 2.30 -8.10
N THR A 35 44.95 3.37 -7.94
CA THR A 35 45.93 3.82 -8.94
C THR A 35 46.95 2.73 -9.24
N LYS A 36 47.51 2.08 -8.21
CA LYS A 36 48.45 0.97 -8.40
C LYS A 36 47.84 -0.19 -9.18
N TRP A 37 46.61 -0.60 -8.85
CA TRP A 37 45.92 -1.69 -9.54
C TRP A 37 45.61 -1.31 -11.01
N VAL A 38 45.10 -0.10 -11.23
CA VAL A 38 44.76 0.41 -12.57
C VAL A 38 46.00 0.49 -13.45
N ASP A 39 47.09 1.08 -12.96
CA ASP A 39 48.32 1.25 -13.74
C ASP A 39 49.00 -0.09 -14.01
N SER A 40 49.06 -0.97 -13.00
CA SER A 40 49.60 -2.32 -13.17
C SER A 40 48.83 -3.09 -14.23
N LEU A 41 47.50 -3.07 -14.19
CA LEU A 41 46.69 -3.78 -15.18
C LEU A 41 46.80 -3.14 -16.56
N TYR A 42 46.70 -1.81 -16.65
CA TYR A 42 46.80 -1.07 -17.91
C TYR A 42 48.09 -1.38 -18.68
N ASN A 43 49.22 -1.46 -17.95
CA ASN A 43 50.53 -1.73 -18.54
C ASN A 43 50.70 -3.17 -19.05
N THR A 44 49.83 -4.11 -18.64
CA THR A 44 49.85 -5.49 -19.16
C THR A 44 49.02 -5.67 -20.44
N LEU A 45 48.18 -4.71 -20.78
CA LEU A 45 47.29 -4.78 -21.94
C LEU A 45 48.01 -4.29 -23.21
N SER A 46 47.91 -5.07 -24.29
CA SER A 46 48.21 -4.61 -25.65
C SER A 46 47.26 -3.49 -26.08
N THR A 47 47.64 -2.74 -27.11
CA THR A 47 46.80 -1.65 -27.67
C THR A 47 45.40 -2.13 -28.06
N LYS A 48 45.27 -3.31 -28.68
CA LYS A 48 43.95 -3.87 -29.04
C LYS A 48 43.13 -4.21 -27.81
N GLU A 49 43.74 -4.77 -26.76
CA GLU A 49 43.04 -5.09 -25.52
C GLU A 49 42.62 -3.82 -24.77
N LYS A 50 43.47 -2.78 -24.75
CA LYS A 50 43.11 -1.44 -24.25
C LYS A 50 41.85 -0.92 -24.96
N ILE A 51 41.81 -0.98 -26.29
CA ILE A 51 40.64 -0.57 -27.08
C ILE A 51 39.43 -1.47 -26.77
N ALA A 52 39.61 -2.78 -26.63
CA ALA A 52 38.53 -3.71 -26.34
C ALA A 52 37.86 -3.45 -24.98
N GLN A 53 38.60 -2.92 -23.98
CA GLN A 53 38.03 -2.50 -22.70
C GLN A 53 36.99 -1.39 -22.82
N LEU A 54 36.91 -0.71 -23.97
CA LEU A 54 35.93 0.35 -24.24
C LEU A 54 34.59 -0.20 -24.78
N TYR A 55 34.42 -1.52 -24.86
CA TYR A 55 33.20 -2.14 -25.41
C TYR A 55 32.33 -2.79 -24.34
N MET A 56 31.02 -2.54 -24.43
CA MET A 56 29.99 -3.21 -23.63
C MET A 56 28.92 -3.84 -24.52
N VAL A 57 28.75 -5.16 -24.45
CA VAL A 57 27.85 -5.91 -25.36
C VAL A 57 26.57 -6.39 -24.67
N GLN A 58 25.48 -6.50 -25.43
CA GLN A 58 24.20 -6.95 -24.89
C GLN A 58 24.17 -8.47 -24.67
N VAL A 59 23.58 -8.88 -23.55
CA VAL A 59 23.39 -10.28 -23.16
C VAL A 59 21.97 -10.49 -22.67
N PHE A 60 21.32 -11.57 -23.11
CA PHE A 60 20.03 -12.00 -22.58
C PHE A 60 20.25 -13.24 -21.72
N SER A 61 19.73 -13.27 -20.49
CA SER A 61 19.82 -14.50 -19.68
C SER A 61 18.87 -15.61 -20.19
N SER A 62 18.04 -15.30 -21.18
CA SER A 62 17.23 -16.25 -21.95
C SER A 62 17.83 -16.62 -23.32
N GLN A 63 19.05 -16.20 -23.64
CA GLN A 63 19.65 -16.45 -24.96
C GLN A 63 19.93 -17.93 -25.23
N SER A 64 19.95 -18.29 -26.51
CA SER A 64 20.31 -19.62 -26.98
C SER A 64 21.80 -19.95 -26.71
N ALA A 65 22.15 -21.24 -26.76
CA ALA A 65 23.54 -21.67 -26.61
C ALA A 65 24.47 -21.06 -27.68
N ALA A 66 23.98 -20.88 -28.91
CA ALA A 66 24.73 -20.28 -30.01
C ALA A 66 25.02 -18.78 -29.77
N GLU A 67 24.03 -18.03 -29.29
CA GLU A 67 24.22 -16.61 -28.91
C GLU A 67 25.18 -16.48 -27.73
N LYS A 68 25.06 -17.37 -26.72
CA LYS A 68 26.02 -17.44 -25.61
C LYS A 68 27.44 -17.68 -26.10
N ALA A 69 27.64 -18.61 -27.03
CA ALA A 69 28.95 -18.91 -27.59
C ALA A 69 29.58 -17.69 -28.28
N LYS A 70 28.78 -16.87 -28.98
CA LYS A 70 29.26 -15.61 -29.58
C LYS A 70 29.75 -14.62 -28.52
N VAL A 71 29.01 -14.46 -27.42
CA VAL A 71 29.42 -13.58 -26.31
C VAL A 71 30.70 -14.10 -25.64
N VAL A 72 30.78 -15.41 -25.36
CA VAL A 72 31.99 -16.03 -24.79
C VAL A 72 33.19 -15.84 -25.72
N LYS A 73 33.00 -15.95 -27.04
CA LYS A 73 34.05 -15.69 -28.03
C LYS A 73 34.57 -14.25 -27.93
N LEU A 74 33.68 -13.25 -27.86
CA LEU A 74 34.07 -11.85 -27.67
C LEU A 74 34.84 -11.64 -26.36
N ILE A 75 34.43 -12.29 -25.28
CA ILE A 75 35.12 -12.19 -23.97
C ILE A 75 36.53 -12.81 -24.03
N LYS A 76 36.66 -14.01 -24.59
CA LYS A 76 37.94 -14.74 -24.60
C LYS A 76 38.92 -14.20 -25.64
N GLU A 77 38.45 -13.96 -26.85
CA GLU A 77 39.30 -13.61 -27.98
C GLU A 77 39.50 -12.10 -28.12
N GLN A 78 38.43 -11.31 -27.97
CA GLN A 78 38.51 -9.84 -28.11
C GLN A 78 38.78 -9.15 -26.77
N LYS A 79 38.57 -9.81 -25.62
CA LYS A 79 38.82 -9.27 -24.27
C LYS A 79 38.08 -7.97 -23.98
N ILE A 80 36.77 -7.98 -24.27
CA ILE A 80 35.87 -6.83 -24.08
C ILE A 80 35.82 -6.33 -22.63
N GLY A 81 35.41 -5.08 -22.45
CA GLY A 81 35.38 -4.41 -21.14
C GLY A 81 34.20 -4.75 -20.25
N GLY A 82 33.04 -5.05 -20.82
CA GLY A 82 31.83 -5.33 -20.06
C GLY A 82 30.66 -5.89 -20.87
N ILE A 83 29.55 -6.14 -20.18
CA ILE A 83 28.27 -6.57 -20.76
C ILE A 83 27.11 -5.79 -20.16
N ILE A 84 26.03 -5.62 -20.93
CA ILE A 84 24.74 -5.10 -20.47
C ILE A 84 23.69 -6.23 -20.53
N TYR A 85 23.06 -6.53 -19.40
CA TYR A 85 21.98 -7.50 -19.36
C TYR A 85 20.65 -6.88 -19.79
N SER A 86 19.91 -7.64 -20.60
CA SER A 86 18.55 -7.32 -21.05
C SER A 86 17.58 -8.39 -20.55
N LYS A 87 16.59 -8.78 -21.36
CA LYS A 87 15.48 -9.64 -20.94
C LYS A 87 15.94 -11.01 -20.45
N GLY A 88 15.23 -11.53 -19.43
CA GLY A 88 15.39 -12.90 -18.95
C GLY A 88 14.92 -13.07 -17.50
N GLY A 89 15.68 -13.79 -16.67
CA GLY A 89 15.31 -14.04 -15.27
C GLY A 89 16.52 -14.08 -14.31
N PRO A 90 16.33 -13.78 -13.02
CA PRO A 90 17.40 -13.46 -12.08
C PRO A 90 18.34 -14.63 -11.80
N VAL A 91 17.81 -15.84 -11.63
CA VAL A 91 18.63 -17.05 -11.38
C VAL A 91 19.44 -17.42 -12.62
N ARG A 92 18.86 -17.31 -13.82
CA ARG A 92 19.56 -17.56 -15.09
C ARG A 92 20.67 -16.53 -15.30
N GLN A 93 20.39 -15.25 -15.02
CA GLN A 93 21.39 -14.19 -15.07
C GLN A 93 22.55 -14.45 -14.11
N ALA A 94 22.29 -14.78 -12.85
CA ALA A 94 23.37 -15.03 -11.88
C ALA A 94 24.31 -16.17 -12.33
N LYS A 95 23.74 -17.28 -12.83
CA LYS A 95 24.52 -18.39 -13.39
C LYS A 95 25.35 -17.97 -14.60
N LEU A 96 24.72 -17.28 -15.55
CA LEU A 96 25.39 -16.81 -16.76
C LEU A 96 26.47 -15.79 -16.42
N ASN A 97 26.22 -14.88 -15.46
CA ASN A 97 27.20 -13.89 -15.03
C ASN A 97 28.45 -14.55 -14.45
N ASN A 98 28.28 -15.56 -13.59
CA ASN A 98 29.42 -16.32 -13.05
C ASN A 98 30.21 -17.03 -14.16
N GLU A 99 29.52 -17.60 -15.16
CA GLU A 99 30.17 -18.22 -16.32
C GLU A 99 30.97 -17.21 -17.17
N LEU A 100 30.37 -16.05 -17.48
CA LEU A 100 30.99 -15.02 -18.31
C LEU A 100 32.14 -14.32 -17.58
N GLN A 101 32.02 -14.08 -16.27
CA GLN A 101 33.12 -13.54 -15.46
C GLN A 101 34.29 -14.54 -15.39
N ALA A 102 34.03 -15.83 -15.19
CA ALA A 102 35.07 -16.86 -15.19
C ALA A 102 35.78 -17.02 -16.54
N ALA A 103 35.10 -16.71 -17.65
CA ALA A 103 35.69 -16.71 -18.99
C ALA A 103 36.57 -15.49 -19.28
N SER A 104 36.48 -14.43 -18.47
CA SER A 104 37.16 -13.15 -18.71
C SER A 104 38.48 -13.07 -17.95
N HIS A 105 39.55 -12.63 -18.62
CA HIS A 105 40.84 -12.38 -17.97
C HIS A 105 40.82 -11.10 -17.14
N VAL A 106 40.28 -10.02 -17.70
CA VAL A 106 39.98 -8.80 -16.94
C VAL A 106 38.50 -8.84 -16.58
N PRO A 107 38.12 -8.77 -15.29
CA PRO A 107 36.72 -8.86 -14.89
C PRO A 107 35.82 -7.86 -15.63
N LEU A 108 34.63 -8.29 -16.02
CA LEU A 108 33.70 -7.53 -16.85
C LEU A 108 32.91 -6.53 -15.99
N LEU A 109 32.76 -5.29 -16.47
CA LEU A 109 31.70 -4.43 -15.95
C LEU A 109 30.33 -4.98 -16.38
N ILE A 110 29.37 -4.92 -15.48
CA ILE A 110 28.02 -5.47 -15.70
C ILE A 110 27.04 -4.31 -15.60
N GLY A 111 26.35 -4.00 -16.69
CA GLY A 111 25.32 -2.97 -16.79
C GLY A 111 23.91 -3.55 -16.90
N MET A 112 22.90 -2.76 -16.60
CA MET A 112 21.48 -3.06 -16.88
C MET A 112 20.66 -1.77 -16.91
N ASP A 113 19.57 -1.72 -17.70
CA ASP A 113 18.51 -0.74 -17.48
C ASP A 113 17.53 -1.27 -16.43
N ALA A 114 17.61 -0.74 -15.21
CA ALA A 114 16.69 -1.05 -14.12
C ALA A 114 16.13 0.27 -13.57
N GLU A 115 15.34 1.00 -14.38
CA GLU A 115 14.85 2.34 -14.03
C GLU A 115 13.83 2.33 -12.88
N TRP A 116 12.95 1.33 -12.83
CA TRP A 116 11.98 1.10 -11.74
C TRP A 116 12.22 -0.25 -11.05
N GLY A 117 13.44 -0.77 -11.13
CA GLY A 117 13.84 -2.07 -10.63
C GLY A 117 14.25 -3.03 -11.74
N LEU A 118 14.79 -4.18 -11.33
CA LEU A 118 15.24 -5.24 -12.23
C LEU A 118 14.08 -5.79 -13.09
N SER A 119 12.83 -5.63 -12.65
CA SER A 119 11.62 -6.07 -13.34
C SER A 119 11.45 -5.45 -14.73
N MET A 120 12.11 -4.32 -14.99
CA MET A 120 12.18 -3.73 -16.33
C MET A 120 12.73 -4.72 -17.37
N ARG A 121 13.63 -5.61 -16.95
CA ARG A 121 14.28 -6.60 -17.81
C ARG A 121 14.02 -8.04 -17.37
N LEU A 122 13.91 -8.30 -16.07
CA LEU A 122 13.87 -9.64 -15.52
C LEU A 122 12.47 -10.04 -15.04
N ASP A 123 12.08 -11.27 -15.35
CA ASP A 123 10.96 -11.92 -14.67
C ASP A 123 11.22 -12.07 -13.16
N SER A 124 10.17 -12.30 -12.37
CA SER A 124 10.30 -12.74 -10.96
C SER A 124 11.10 -11.79 -10.05
N THR A 125 11.19 -10.51 -10.38
CA THR A 125 11.90 -9.48 -9.59
C THR A 125 10.99 -8.31 -9.27
N TYR A 126 11.31 -7.59 -8.18
CA TYR A 126 10.48 -6.51 -7.70
C TYR A 126 10.40 -5.32 -8.66
N SER A 127 9.22 -4.68 -8.70
CA SER A 127 8.97 -3.46 -9.46
C SER A 127 8.55 -2.35 -8.51
N PHE A 128 9.33 -1.27 -8.47
CA PHE A 128 8.96 -0.04 -7.78
C PHE A 128 7.99 0.79 -8.64
N PRO A 129 7.34 1.84 -8.08
CA PRO A 129 6.58 2.80 -8.87
C PRO A 129 7.43 3.44 -9.95
N TRP A 130 6.81 3.83 -11.07
CA TRP A 130 7.52 4.53 -12.14
C TRP A 130 7.96 5.93 -11.71
N ASN A 131 9.00 6.46 -12.33
CA ASN A 131 9.59 7.74 -11.95
C ASN A 131 8.56 8.88 -11.95
N MET A 132 7.58 8.87 -12.86
CA MET A 132 6.52 9.89 -12.86
C MET A 132 5.67 9.82 -11.58
N THR A 133 5.35 8.62 -11.09
CA THR A 133 4.68 8.44 -9.79
C THR A 133 5.57 8.94 -8.65
N LEU A 134 6.87 8.63 -8.68
CA LEU A 134 7.84 9.14 -7.71
C LEU A 134 7.98 10.67 -7.74
N GLY A 135 7.76 11.27 -8.89
CA GLY A 135 7.74 12.72 -9.10
C GLY A 135 6.65 13.45 -8.32
N ALA A 136 5.57 12.74 -7.99
CA ALA A 136 4.43 13.30 -7.26
C ALA A 136 4.67 13.44 -5.75
N ILE A 137 5.69 12.73 -5.25
CA ILE A 137 6.03 12.67 -3.82
C ILE A 137 6.80 13.93 -3.45
N LYS A 138 6.51 14.55 -2.30
CA LYS A 138 7.28 15.71 -1.82
C LYS A 138 8.59 15.29 -1.15
N ASP A 139 8.56 14.26 -0.31
CA ASP A 139 9.72 13.79 0.45
C ASP A 139 10.77 13.09 -0.45
N ASN A 140 11.93 13.75 -0.65
CA ASN A 140 13.06 13.19 -1.41
C ASN A 140 13.76 12.04 -0.69
N TYR A 141 13.62 11.91 0.64
CA TYR A 141 14.23 10.80 1.37
C TYR A 141 13.66 9.46 0.92
N LEU A 142 12.35 9.39 0.62
CA LEU A 142 11.73 8.18 0.07
C LEU A 142 12.30 7.80 -1.29
N ILE A 143 12.67 8.79 -2.11
CA ILE A 143 13.27 8.57 -3.43
C ILE A 143 14.72 8.07 -3.29
N GLU A 144 15.45 8.59 -2.31
CA GLU A 144 16.77 8.06 -1.91
C GLU A 144 16.65 6.61 -1.43
N GLN A 145 15.63 6.26 -0.63
CA GLN A 145 15.39 4.88 -0.22
C GLN A 145 15.05 3.95 -1.40
N THR A 146 14.23 4.41 -2.35
CA THR A 146 13.94 3.64 -3.58
C THR A 146 15.21 3.37 -4.37
N GLY A 147 16.03 4.40 -4.58
CA GLY A 147 17.32 4.26 -5.25
C GLY A 147 18.24 3.28 -4.53
N ARG A 148 18.27 3.31 -3.19
CA ARG A 148 19.07 2.38 -2.37
C ARG A 148 18.60 0.93 -2.49
N GLN A 149 17.31 0.65 -2.28
CA GLN A 149 16.79 -0.73 -2.37
C GLN A 149 17.00 -1.31 -3.77
N LEU A 150 16.79 -0.49 -4.81
CA LEU A 150 17.09 -0.88 -6.17
C LEU A 150 18.58 -1.16 -6.39
N GLY A 151 19.46 -0.32 -5.85
CA GLY A 151 20.91 -0.54 -5.88
C GLY A 151 21.31 -1.84 -5.18
N GLU A 152 20.68 -2.19 -4.06
CA GLU A 152 20.87 -3.47 -3.38
C GLU A 152 20.44 -4.66 -4.26
N HIS A 153 19.32 -4.54 -4.99
CA HIS A 153 18.87 -5.56 -5.95
C HIS A 153 19.87 -5.73 -7.11
N CYS A 154 20.34 -4.63 -7.69
CA CYS A 154 21.39 -4.64 -8.72
C CYS A 154 22.66 -5.35 -8.21
N LYS A 155 23.15 -4.96 -7.03
CA LYS A 155 24.35 -5.54 -6.42
C LYS A 155 24.19 -7.04 -6.14
N ARG A 156 23.00 -7.47 -5.71
CA ARG A 156 22.69 -8.89 -5.46
C ARG A 156 22.86 -9.79 -6.70
N LEU A 157 22.69 -9.22 -7.90
CA LEU A 157 22.92 -9.89 -9.19
C LEU A 157 24.24 -9.51 -9.87
N GLY A 158 25.17 -8.89 -9.14
CA GLY A 158 26.46 -8.46 -9.68
C GLY A 158 26.34 -7.38 -10.77
N VAL A 159 25.26 -6.59 -10.78
CA VAL A 159 25.11 -5.43 -11.65
C VAL A 159 25.83 -4.25 -11.00
N HIS A 160 26.84 -3.75 -11.70
CA HIS A 160 27.73 -2.68 -11.24
C HIS A 160 27.30 -1.30 -11.71
N PHE A 161 26.64 -1.26 -12.88
CA PHE A 161 26.09 -0.06 -13.51
C PHE A 161 24.59 -0.23 -13.69
N ASN A 162 23.83 0.73 -13.19
CA ASN A 162 22.44 0.86 -13.60
C ASN A 162 22.34 2.08 -14.53
N PHE A 163 21.76 1.88 -15.71
CA PHE A 163 21.47 2.94 -16.66
C PHE A 163 20.27 3.77 -16.18
N ALA A 164 20.42 4.44 -15.03
CA ALA A 164 19.45 5.28 -14.35
C ALA A 164 20.19 6.25 -13.39
N PRO A 165 19.60 7.39 -13.00
CA PRO A 165 18.25 7.85 -13.31
C PRO A 165 18.10 8.45 -14.71
N VAL A 166 16.88 8.39 -15.25
CA VAL A 166 16.46 9.26 -16.35
C VAL A 166 16.24 10.66 -15.77
N VAL A 167 16.92 11.65 -16.35
CA VAL A 167 16.89 13.05 -15.90
C VAL A 167 16.26 14.00 -16.93
N ASP A 168 15.71 13.42 -17.99
CA ASP A 168 14.99 14.14 -19.03
C ASP A 168 13.75 14.83 -18.42
N ILE A 169 13.61 16.14 -18.65
CA ILE A 169 12.47 16.94 -18.19
C ILE A 169 11.36 16.81 -19.22
N ASN A 170 10.27 16.12 -18.88
CA ASN A 170 9.25 15.73 -19.86
C ASN A 170 8.21 16.84 -20.07
N THR A 171 8.60 17.90 -20.79
CA THR A 171 7.74 19.04 -21.13
C THR A 171 6.71 18.74 -22.21
N ASN A 172 6.92 17.70 -23.01
CA ASN A 172 5.99 17.28 -24.05
C ASN A 172 5.17 16.04 -23.63
N PRO A 173 3.85 16.14 -23.40
CA PRO A 173 3.02 14.99 -23.04
C PRO A 173 2.89 13.96 -24.17
N ASN A 174 3.16 14.34 -25.42
CA ASN A 174 3.15 13.44 -26.58
C ASN A 174 4.47 12.68 -26.76
N ASN A 175 5.48 12.91 -25.92
CA ASN A 175 6.76 12.22 -26.00
C ASN A 175 6.53 10.69 -25.91
N PRO A 176 6.86 9.92 -26.97
CA PRO A 176 6.51 8.51 -27.05
C PRO A 176 7.38 7.62 -26.16
N ILE A 177 8.54 8.12 -25.72
CA ILE A 177 9.61 7.29 -25.14
C ILE A 177 10.00 7.67 -23.72
N ILE A 178 9.90 8.94 -23.32
CA ILE A 178 10.24 9.41 -21.97
C ILE A 178 9.05 9.21 -21.02
N GLY A 179 8.01 10.05 -21.09
CA GLY A 179 6.76 9.86 -20.32
C GLY A 179 7.00 9.40 -18.88
N ASN A 180 6.51 8.21 -18.52
CA ASN A 180 6.61 7.64 -17.17
C ASN A 180 8.04 7.40 -16.64
N ARG A 181 9.05 7.45 -17.53
CA ARG A 181 10.47 7.31 -17.17
C ARG A 181 11.03 8.59 -16.56
N SER A 182 10.44 9.75 -16.88
CA SER A 182 10.81 11.01 -16.22
C SER A 182 10.10 11.15 -14.88
N PHE A 183 10.71 11.92 -13.98
CA PHE A 183 10.07 12.35 -12.74
C PHE A 183 9.03 13.47 -12.95
N GLY A 184 8.93 14.09 -14.12
CA GLY A 184 7.95 15.14 -14.37
C GLY A 184 8.42 16.21 -15.36
N GLU A 185 7.75 17.36 -15.34
CA GLU A 185 8.05 18.49 -16.24
C GLU A 185 8.73 19.68 -15.53
N ASP A 186 8.70 19.73 -14.20
CA ASP A 186 9.37 20.78 -13.44
C ASP A 186 10.86 20.50 -13.29
N ARG A 187 11.70 21.44 -13.75
CA ARG A 187 13.16 21.31 -13.78
C ARG A 187 13.74 20.99 -12.40
N ASP A 188 13.32 21.71 -11.37
CA ASP A 188 13.92 21.61 -10.04
C ASP A 188 13.45 20.34 -9.33
N ASN A 189 12.17 19.96 -9.47
CA ASN A 189 11.65 18.69 -8.97
C ASN A 189 12.36 17.50 -9.63
N VAL A 190 12.42 17.44 -10.97
CA VAL A 190 13.13 16.35 -11.68
C VAL A 190 14.57 16.25 -11.22
N THR A 191 15.26 17.38 -11.11
CA THR A 191 16.66 17.44 -10.67
C THR A 191 16.83 16.89 -9.25
N ASN A 192 16.00 17.33 -8.31
CA ASN A 192 16.09 16.91 -6.91
C ASN A 192 15.75 15.43 -6.72
N LYS A 193 14.74 14.92 -7.45
CA LYS A 193 14.35 13.50 -7.43
C LYS A 193 15.45 12.61 -8.02
N ALA A 194 16.00 13.01 -9.17
CA ALA A 194 17.10 12.31 -9.80
C ALA A 194 18.36 12.27 -8.89
N ALA A 195 18.69 13.40 -8.26
CA ALA A 195 19.80 13.49 -7.31
C ALA A 195 19.62 12.53 -6.12
N ALA A 196 18.43 12.52 -5.50
CA ALA A 196 18.10 11.62 -4.40
C ALA A 196 18.19 10.14 -4.83
N PHE A 197 17.58 9.79 -5.97
CA PHE A 197 17.61 8.43 -6.53
C PHE A 197 19.05 7.97 -6.82
N MET A 198 19.85 8.83 -7.46
CA MET A 198 21.28 8.61 -7.72
C MET A 198 22.04 8.34 -6.43
N LYS A 199 21.86 9.21 -5.41
CA LYS A 199 22.54 9.08 -4.12
C LYS A 199 22.21 7.75 -3.44
N GLY A 200 20.94 7.37 -3.43
CA GLY A 200 20.49 6.09 -2.88
C GLY A 200 21.18 4.91 -3.54
N MET A 201 21.14 4.86 -4.87
CA MET A 201 21.73 3.78 -5.67
C MET A 201 23.26 3.69 -5.52
N GLN A 202 23.95 4.83 -5.57
CA GLN A 202 25.40 4.89 -5.35
C GLN A 202 25.79 4.51 -3.91
N SER A 203 24.93 4.77 -2.92
CA SER A 203 25.17 4.34 -1.52
C SER A 203 25.18 2.81 -1.35
N ALA A 204 24.46 2.08 -2.20
CA ALA A 204 24.50 0.61 -2.24
C ALA A 204 25.77 0.06 -2.92
N GLY A 205 26.54 0.92 -3.60
CA GLY A 205 27.73 0.58 -4.35
C GLY A 205 27.49 0.32 -5.84
N VAL A 206 26.35 0.74 -6.39
CA VAL A 206 26.03 0.64 -7.83
C VAL A 206 26.20 2.01 -8.47
N LEU A 207 26.95 2.07 -9.57
CA LEU A 207 27.26 3.32 -10.26
C LEU A 207 26.03 3.77 -11.07
N ALA A 208 25.61 5.02 -10.83
CA ALA A 208 24.49 5.63 -11.54
C ALA A 208 24.93 6.18 -12.91
N ASN A 209 23.97 6.29 -13.82
CA ASN A 209 24.13 6.83 -15.15
C ASN A 209 22.98 7.79 -15.47
N ALA A 210 23.26 9.10 -15.50
CA ALA A 210 22.25 10.08 -15.88
C ALA A 210 22.03 10.04 -17.39
N LYS A 211 20.78 9.97 -17.81
CA LYS A 211 20.42 9.88 -19.23
C LYS A 211 19.15 10.66 -19.60
N HIS A 212 18.99 11.12 -20.85
CA HIS A 212 19.92 10.93 -21.98
C HIS A 212 20.52 12.28 -22.38
N PHE A 213 21.84 12.44 -22.25
CA PHE A 213 22.50 13.73 -22.44
C PHE A 213 22.47 14.15 -23.91
N PRO A 214 22.17 15.43 -24.25
CA PRO A 214 21.98 16.58 -23.34
C PRO A 214 20.53 16.84 -22.89
N GLY A 215 19.56 15.99 -23.25
CA GLY A 215 18.16 16.06 -22.83
C GLY A 215 17.19 15.62 -23.92
N HIS A 216 16.40 14.58 -23.66
CA HIS A 216 15.49 13.94 -24.63
C HIS A 216 13.99 14.20 -24.32
N GLY A 217 13.68 15.03 -23.33
CA GLY A 217 12.34 15.17 -22.74
C GLY A 217 11.27 15.81 -23.63
N ASP A 218 11.64 16.51 -24.70
CA ASP A 218 10.70 17.27 -25.54
C ASP A 218 10.49 16.71 -26.96
N THR A 219 11.10 15.57 -27.29
CA THR A 219 11.02 15.01 -28.65
C THR A 219 9.70 14.29 -28.92
N GLU A 220 9.12 14.49 -30.11
CA GLU A 220 7.95 13.73 -30.61
C GLU A 220 8.32 12.44 -31.34
N ASP A 221 9.60 12.28 -31.69
CA ASP A 221 10.15 11.12 -32.41
C ASP A 221 10.87 10.14 -31.48
N ASP A 222 10.79 8.84 -31.81
CA ASP A 222 11.52 7.77 -31.13
C ASP A 222 12.90 7.54 -31.76
N SER A 223 13.97 7.72 -30.98
CA SER A 223 15.36 7.52 -31.40
C SER A 223 15.70 6.06 -31.78
N HIS A 224 14.87 5.10 -31.38
CA HIS A 224 15.00 3.71 -31.85
C HIS A 224 14.64 3.56 -33.34
N LEU A 225 13.82 4.47 -33.86
CA LEU A 225 13.27 4.40 -35.22
C LEU A 225 13.91 5.42 -36.16
N THR A 226 14.28 6.60 -35.66
CA THR A 226 14.81 7.73 -36.44
C THR A 226 15.80 8.56 -35.61
N LEU A 227 16.30 9.69 -36.14
CA LEU A 227 17.11 10.68 -35.41
C LEU A 227 16.21 11.84 -34.95
N PRO A 228 15.82 11.91 -33.66
CA PRO A 228 14.94 12.97 -33.15
C PRO A 228 15.67 14.31 -33.15
N THR A 229 14.94 15.39 -33.44
CA THR A 229 15.48 16.75 -33.43
C THR A 229 14.99 17.53 -32.21
N VAL A 230 15.91 18.19 -31.51
CA VAL A 230 15.60 19.18 -30.45
C VAL A 230 15.94 20.57 -31.00
N SER A 231 14.91 21.39 -31.20
CA SER A 231 15.01 22.66 -31.93
C SER A 231 15.18 23.89 -31.03
N PHE A 232 15.38 23.69 -29.73
CA PHE A 232 15.55 24.78 -28.76
C PHE A 232 16.87 25.54 -28.94
N ASP A 233 16.89 26.81 -28.55
CA ASP A 233 18.12 27.59 -28.49
C ASP A 233 19.06 27.10 -27.37
N GLU A 234 20.34 27.47 -27.47
CA GLU A 234 21.36 27.05 -26.50
C GLU A 234 21.06 27.54 -25.08
N LYS A 235 20.45 28.72 -24.90
CA LYS A 235 20.16 29.27 -23.56
C LYS A 235 19.08 28.47 -22.84
N ARG A 236 18.05 28.04 -23.57
CA ARG A 236 17.03 27.13 -23.05
C ARG A 236 17.66 25.79 -22.65
N ILE A 237 18.40 25.17 -23.57
CA ILE A 237 19.10 23.91 -23.31
C ILE A 237 20.01 24.00 -22.09
N ASP A 238 20.73 25.11 -21.94
CA ASP A 238 21.61 25.32 -20.79
C ASP A 238 20.87 25.48 -19.45
N SER A 239 19.71 26.15 -19.46
CA SER A 239 18.95 26.51 -18.25
C SER A 239 17.90 25.47 -17.82
N VAL A 240 17.52 24.56 -18.70
CA VAL A 240 16.51 23.53 -18.45
C VAL A 240 17.11 22.14 -18.63
N GLU A 241 17.41 21.71 -19.85
CA GLU A 241 17.82 20.32 -20.15
C GLU A 241 19.18 19.95 -19.54
N LEU A 242 20.15 20.87 -19.53
CA LEU A 242 21.48 20.66 -18.93
C LEU A 242 21.51 20.86 -17.41
N TYR A 243 20.45 21.43 -16.82
CA TYR A 243 20.44 21.78 -15.41
C TYR A 243 20.54 20.56 -14.47
N PRO A 244 19.79 19.46 -14.68
CA PRO A 244 19.98 18.23 -13.89
C PRO A 244 21.43 17.73 -13.94
N TYR A 245 22.07 17.73 -15.11
CA TYR A 245 23.46 17.29 -15.24
C TYR A 245 24.42 18.17 -14.44
N LYS A 246 24.29 19.50 -14.52
CA LYS A 246 25.11 20.45 -13.71
C LYS A 246 25.03 20.14 -12.22
N LYS A 247 23.85 19.80 -11.71
CA LYS A 247 23.63 19.48 -10.30
C LYS A 247 24.20 18.11 -9.94
N LEU A 248 23.86 17.07 -10.69
CA LEU A 248 24.29 15.69 -10.41
C LEU A 248 25.81 15.53 -10.52
N ILE A 249 26.48 16.22 -11.47
CA ILE A 249 27.95 16.21 -11.59
C ILE A 249 28.61 16.73 -10.31
N LYS A 250 28.09 17.82 -9.73
CA LYS A 250 28.58 18.37 -8.45
C LYS A 250 28.36 17.41 -7.28
N GLU A 251 27.39 16.52 -7.38
CA GLU A 251 27.05 15.52 -6.37
C GLU A 251 27.69 14.13 -6.62
N GLY A 252 28.67 14.06 -7.53
CA GLY A 252 29.44 12.85 -7.76
C GLY A 252 28.75 11.84 -8.67
N LEU A 253 28.07 12.30 -9.72
CA LEU A 253 27.52 11.44 -10.79
C LEU A 253 28.59 10.55 -11.40
N SER A 254 28.41 9.23 -11.33
CA SER A 254 29.43 8.27 -11.78
C SER A 254 29.52 8.12 -13.30
N SER A 255 28.40 8.24 -14.01
CA SER A 255 28.38 8.10 -15.47
C SER A 255 27.26 8.90 -16.16
N VAL A 256 27.40 9.14 -17.45
CA VAL A 256 26.40 9.77 -18.33
C VAL A 256 26.23 8.93 -19.58
N MET A 257 25.00 8.76 -20.06
CA MET A 257 24.71 8.21 -21.39
C MET A 257 24.35 9.34 -22.35
N VAL A 258 25.02 9.39 -23.50
CA VAL A 258 24.79 10.40 -24.54
C VAL A 258 23.80 9.86 -25.56
N ALA A 259 22.72 10.60 -25.76
CA ALA A 259 21.64 10.27 -26.68
C ALA A 259 22.09 10.37 -28.16
N HIS A 260 21.28 9.82 -29.06
CA HIS A 260 21.38 10.04 -30.49
C HIS A 260 20.35 11.08 -30.93
N LEU A 261 20.68 12.37 -30.78
CA LEU A 261 19.80 13.51 -31.08
C LEU A 261 20.45 14.47 -32.08
N ASN A 262 19.64 15.06 -32.94
CA ASN A 262 20.03 16.21 -33.76
C ASN A 262 19.69 17.50 -32.99
N ILE A 263 20.69 18.33 -32.68
CA ILE A 263 20.52 19.53 -31.86
C ILE A 263 21.24 20.71 -32.51
N PRO A 264 20.62 21.39 -33.49
CA PRO A 264 21.28 22.40 -34.33
C PRO A 264 21.92 23.56 -33.56
N SER A 265 21.37 23.91 -32.40
CA SER A 265 21.87 24.98 -31.54
C SER A 265 23.18 24.62 -30.81
N LEU A 266 23.47 23.33 -30.63
CA LEU A 266 24.73 22.84 -30.02
C LEU A 266 25.67 22.19 -31.04
N GLU A 267 25.14 21.70 -32.16
CA GLU A 267 25.88 21.07 -33.24
C GLU A 267 25.36 21.62 -34.58
N PRO A 268 26.05 22.59 -35.20
CA PRO A 268 25.55 23.25 -36.40
C PRO A 268 25.63 22.37 -37.66
N ARG A 269 26.36 21.24 -37.63
CA ARG A 269 26.38 20.28 -38.74
C ARG A 269 25.01 19.61 -38.87
N PRO A 270 24.31 19.75 -40.01
CA PRO A 270 22.94 19.23 -40.14
C PRO A 270 22.86 17.71 -39.95
N GLY A 271 21.90 17.26 -39.15
CA GLY A 271 21.61 15.83 -38.95
C GLY A 271 22.74 15.07 -38.25
N TYR A 272 23.62 15.76 -37.52
CA TYR A 272 24.77 15.18 -36.88
C TYR A 272 24.44 14.75 -35.43
N PRO A 273 24.44 13.44 -35.11
CA PRO A 273 24.02 12.96 -33.80
C PRO A 273 24.91 13.44 -32.65
N SER A 274 24.28 13.79 -31.52
CA SER A 274 24.93 14.26 -30.30
C SER A 274 25.99 13.30 -29.76
N SER A 275 25.76 11.99 -29.84
CA SER A 275 26.71 10.96 -29.39
C SER A 275 28.04 10.94 -30.14
N ILE A 276 28.09 11.50 -31.35
CA ILE A 276 29.32 11.60 -32.15
C ILE A 276 29.81 13.04 -32.31
N SER A 277 29.15 14.02 -31.68
CA SER A 277 29.56 15.42 -31.69
C SER A 277 30.66 15.69 -30.66
N LYS A 278 31.86 16.05 -31.14
CA LYS A 278 32.95 16.54 -30.26
C LYS A 278 32.53 17.78 -29.46
N ASN A 279 31.71 18.65 -30.05
CA ASN A 279 31.26 19.85 -29.33
C ASN A 279 30.39 19.47 -28.12
N ILE A 280 29.40 18.59 -28.32
CA ILE A 280 28.49 18.17 -27.26
C ILE A 280 29.20 17.29 -26.21
N VAL A 281 29.95 16.27 -26.65
CA VAL A 281 30.56 15.29 -25.73
C VAL A 281 31.82 15.83 -25.05
N THR A 282 32.71 16.50 -25.79
CA THR A 282 33.97 17.01 -25.20
C THR A 282 33.84 18.44 -24.71
N ASN A 283 33.46 19.38 -25.57
CA ASN A 283 33.51 20.79 -25.21
C ASN A 283 32.44 21.14 -24.16
N ILE A 284 31.24 20.58 -24.27
CA ILE A 284 30.15 20.83 -23.32
C ILE A 284 30.26 19.89 -22.11
N LEU A 285 30.08 18.58 -22.28
CA LEU A 285 29.99 17.66 -21.14
C LEU A 285 31.30 17.58 -20.34
N LYS A 286 32.44 17.35 -20.99
CA LYS A 286 33.72 17.18 -20.27
C LYS A 286 34.30 18.51 -19.81
N GLN A 287 34.40 19.49 -20.70
CA GLN A 287 35.09 20.76 -20.42
C GLN A 287 34.18 21.77 -19.71
N ARG A 288 33.06 22.18 -20.33
CA ARG A 288 32.16 23.21 -19.77
C ARG A 288 31.48 22.75 -18.48
N LEU A 289 30.98 21.52 -18.43
CA LEU A 289 30.30 20.98 -17.24
C LEU A 289 31.27 20.30 -16.25
N GLY A 290 32.55 20.12 -16.61
CA GLY A 290 33.56 19.55 -15.72
C GLY A 290 33.32 18.08 -15.37
N PHE A 291 32.68 17.31 -16.27
CA PHE A 291 32.36 15.91 -16.00
C PHE A 291 33.60 15.00 -16.05
N LYS A 292 33.87 14.33 -14.92
CA LYS A 292 35.03 13.42 -14.75
C LYS A 292 34.64 11.92 -14.71
N GLY A 293 33.34 11.59 -14.70
CA GLY A 293 32.83 10.21 -14.69
C GLY A 293 32.83 9.53 -16.07
N LEU A 294 32.34 8.30 -16.19
CA LEU A 294 32.33 7.54 -17.45
C LEU A 294 31.26 8.05 -18.43
N ILE A 295 31.61 8.20 -19.70
CA ILE A 295 30.70 8.58 -20.78
C ILE A 295 30.38 7.35 -21.64
N PHE A 296 29.12 6.97 -21.68
CA PHE A 296 28.60 5.90 -22.51
C PHE A 296 27.89 6.51 -23.72
N THR A 297 28.03 5.88 -24.88
CA THR A 297 27.04 6.07 -25.95
C THR A 297 25.72 5.44 -25.51
N ASP A 298 24.60 5.91 -26.06
CA ASP A 298 23.41 5.05 -26.17
C ASP A 298 23.72 3.87 -27.13
N ALA A 299 22.80 2.92 -27.26
CA ALA A 299 23.00 1.71 -28.04
C ALA A 299 23.31 2.06 -29.51
N LEU A 300 24.55 1.78 -29.96
CA LEU A 300 25.00 2.13 -31.31
C LEU A 300 24.25 1.37 -32.43
N THR A 301 23.52 0.30 -32.08
CA THR A 301 22.57 -0.38 -32.96
C THR A 301 21.29 0.43 -33.26
N MET A 302 21.02 1.52 -32.54
CA MET A 302 19.83 2.35 -32.77
C MET A 302 19.94 3.13 -34.08
N LYS A 303 18.82 3.23 -34.81
CA LYS A 303 18.78 3.85 -36.14
C LYS A 303 19.23 5.31 -36.17
N GLY A 304 19.04 6.06 -35.07
CA GLY A 304 19.53 7.43 -34.92
C GLY A 304 21.06 7.58 -35.05
N ALA A 305 21.83 6.53 -34.77
CA ALA A 305 23.29 6.50 -34.98
C ALA A 305 23.70 5.57 -36.13
N ALA A 306 23.15 4.36 -36.18
CA ALA A 306 23.55 3.32 -37.14
C ALA A 306 23.38 3.74 -38.62
N ASN A 307 22.39 4.58 -38.91
CA ASN A 307 22.14 5.05 -40.28
C ASN A 307 23.00 6.26 -40.69
N PHE A 308 23.80 6.82 -39.78
CA PHE A 308 24.62 7.98 -40.09
C PHE A 308 25.71 7.63 -41.09
N LYS A 309 25.91 8.48 -42.10
CA LYS A 309 26.88 8.24 -43.18
C LYS A 309 28.10 9.13 -42.99
N PHE A 310 29.28 8.51 -43.05
CA PHE A 310 30.56 9.19 -42.92
C PHE A 310 31.24 9.36 -44.28
N ASP A 311 31.75 10.56 -44.53
CA ASP A 311 32.71 10.84 -45.60
C ASP A 311 34.10 11.01 -44.95
N GLY A 312 35.04 10.10 -45.22
CA GLY A 312 36.47 10.26 -44.91
C GLY A 312 36.88 10.30 -43.42
N LEU A 313 36.25 9.52 -42.53
CA LEU A 313 36.53 9.55 -41.08
C LEU A 313 37.91 8.96 -40.68
N ASP A 314 38.43 8.01 -41.44
CA ASP A 314 39.58 7.16 -41.09
C ASP A 314 40.86 7.47 -41.88
N GLY A 315 40.84 8.59 -42.62
CA GLY A 315 41.95 9.04 -43.45
C GLY A 315 42.27 8.11 -44.62
N GLU A 316 41.34 7.25 -45.07
CA GLU A 316 41.51 6.51 -46.33
C GLU A 316 41.07 7.36 -47.53
N ALA A 317 41.96 7.49 -48.52
CA ALA A 317 41.77 8.30 -49.73
C ALA A 317 40.84 7.70 -50.79
N ASN A 318 40.18 6.57 -50.48
CA ASN A 318 39.33 5.86 -51.42
C ASN A 318 37.86 6.08 -51.05
N ASN A 319 37.01 6.21 -52.08
CA ASN A 319 35.58 6.52 -52.08
C ASN A 319 34.64 5.56 -51.28
N ALA A 320 35.14 4.86 -50.25
CA ALA A 320 34.39 3.95 -49.40
C ALA A 320 33.59 4.73 -48.34
N LYS A 321 32.37 5.14 -48.70
CA LYS A 321 31.40 5.65 -47.73
C LYS A 321 31.00 4.54 -46.77
N ASN A 322 31.00 4.86 -45.47
CA ASN A 322 30.37 4.05 -44.42
C ASN A 322 30.92 2.61 -44.23
N THR A 323 32.21 2.48 -43.91
CA THR A 323 32.80 1.19 -43.53
C THR A 323 32.42 0.79 -42.10
N VAL A 324 32.25 -0.53 -41.86
CA VAL A 324 31.89 -1.09 -40.54
C VAL A 324 32.87 -0.59 -39.47
N GLY A 325 32.36 -0.13 -38.33
CA GLY A 325 33.16 0.43 -37.23
C GLY A 325 33.38 1.95 -37.29
N ASN A 326 32.93 2.65 -38.34
CA ASN A 326 33.03 4.11 -38.41
C ASN A 326 32.27 4.80 -37.28
N ILE A 327 31.09 4.30 -36.91
CA ILE A 327 30.28 4.89 -35.84
C ILE A 327 30.99 4.79 -34.48
N ASP A 328 31.64 3.66 -34.21
CA ASP A 328 32.47 3.43 -33.03
C ASP A 328 33.64 4.42 -32.95
N LEU A 329 34.37 4.58 -34.06
CA LEU A 329 35.49 5.51 -34.15
C LEU A 329 35.02 6.95 -33.93
N ALA A 330 33.91 7.34 -34.57
CA ALA A 330 33.34 8.69 -34.42
C ALA A 330 32.93 8.97 -32.98
N ALA A 331 32.26 8.02 -32.32
CA ALA A 331 31.89 8.14 -30.91
C ALA A 331 33.12 8.28 -30.00
N PHE A 332 34.16 7.48 -30.22
CA PHE A 332 35.39 7.58 -29.44
C PHE A 332 36.11 8.92 -29.65
N LEU A 333 36.22 9.39 -30.90
CA LEU A 333 36.81 10.68 -31.26
C LEU A 333 36.02 11.87 -30.70
N ALA A 334 34.69 11.74 -30.59
CA ALA A 334 33.83 12.75 -29.97
C ALA A 334 34.12 12.92 -28.47
N GLY A 335 34.60 11.86 -27.80
CA GLY A 335 35.00 11.90 -26.39
C GLY A 335 34.35 10.84 -25.50
N ASN A 336 33.55 9.94 -26.06
CA ASN A 336 32.95 8.83 -25.30
C ASN A 336 34.04 7.88 -24.77
N ASP A 337 33.75 7.23 -23.64
CA ASP A 337 34.63 6.25 -23.03
C ASP A 337 34.20 4.82 -23.35
N VAL A 338 32.89 4.55 -23.43
CA VAL A 338 32.35 3.19 -23.65
C VAL A 338 31.36 3.18 -24.81
N MET A 339 31.63 2.33 -25.80
CA MET A 339 30.75 2.03 -26.92
C MET A 339 29.77 0.94 -26.51
N LEU A 340 28.52 1.34 -26.28
CA LEU A 340 27.44 0.46 -25.86
C LEU A 340 26.79 -0.19 -27.09
N MET A 341 26.66 -1.51 -27.08
CA MET A 341 25.95 -2.28 -28.11
C MET A 341 26.41 -1.94 -29.54
N SER A 342 27.72 -2.01 -29.80
CA SER A 342 28.26 -1.92 -31.16
C SER A 342 27.74 -3.06 -32.03
N GLU A 343 27.39 -2.75 -33.29
CA GLU A 343 26.91 -3.72 -34.29
C GLU A 343 27.96 -4.81 -34.58
N ASN A 344 29.24 -4.44 -34.66
CA ASN A 344 30.34 -5.36 -34.87
C ASN A 344 31.58 -4.91 -34.08
N VAL A 345 31.72 -5.49 -32.89
CA VAL A 345 32.79 -5.18 -31.93
C VAL A 345 34.19 -5.41 -32.52
N GLU A 346 34.41 -6.53 -33.22
CA GLU A 346 35.73 -6.85 -33.78
C GLU A 346 36.13 -5.85 -34.87
N ALA A 347 35.20 -5.50 -35.75
CA ALA A 347 35.43 -4.47 -36.76
C ALA A 347 35.69 -3.09 -36.13
N GLY A 348 34.91 -2.72 -35.11
CA GLY A 348 35.11 -1.49 -34.33
C GLY A 348 36.49 -1.43 -33.67
N ILE A 349 36.92 -2.49 -32.96
CA ILE A 349 38.24 -2.57 -32.33
C ILE A 349 39.35 -2.39 -33.38
N ASN A 350 39.27 -3.12 -34.50
CA ASN A 350 40.26 -3.01 -35.57
C ASN A 350 40.27 -1.61 -36.20
N LYS A 351 39.11 -0.95 -36.27
CA LYS A 351 38.99 0.42 -36.79
C LYS A 351 39.68 1.43 -35.89
N LEU A 352 39.41 1.40 -34.58
CA LEU A 352 40.07 2.25 -33.60
C LEU A 352 41.58 1.97 -33.56
N PHE A 353 42.00 0.71 -33.66
CA PHE A 353 43.41 0.33 -33.68
C PHE A 353 44.14 0.92 -34.89
N LYS A 354 43.58 0.79 -36.09
CA LYS A 354 44.16 1.42 -37.29
C LYS A 354 44.22 2.94 -37.17
N ALA A 355 43.19 3.56 -36.59
CA ALA A 355 43.17 5.00 -36.38
C ALA A 355 44.25 5.46 -35.38
N PHE A 356 44.49 4.67 -34.33
CA PHE A 356 45.58 4.88 -33.37
C PHE A 356 46.96 4.78 -34.03
N GLU A 357 47.21 3.71 -34.80
CA GLU A 357 48.49 3.50 -35.51
C GLU A 357 48.80 4.62 -36.51
N LYS A 358 47.76 5.19 -37.12
CA LYS A 358 47.87 6.36 -38.03
C LYS A 358 47.99 7.69 -37.28
N GLY A 359 47.95 7.71 -35.95
CA GLY A 359 48.06 8.92 -35.14
C GLY A 359 46.81 9.81 -35.12
N LEU A 360 45.62 9.31 -35.48
CA LEU A 360 44.38 10.09 -35.42
C LEU A 360 43.98 10.46 -33.97
N PHE A 361 44.46 9.69 -32.99
CA PHE A 361 44.37 10.03 -31.58
C PHE A 361 45.59 9.48 -30.81
N THR A 362 45.87 10.07 -29.65
CA THR A 362 47.09 9.81 -28.86
C THR A 362 46.91 8.68 -27.84
N GLU A 363 48.02 8.13 -27.34
CA GLU A 363 48.03 7.21 -26.20
C GLU A 363 47.43 7.85 -24.94
N GLU A 364 47.62 9.15 -24.75
CA GLU A 364 46.98 9.89 -23.65
C GLU A 364 45.44 9.83 -23.75
N ARG A 365 44.89 10.06 -24.95
CA ARG A 365 43.44 9.97 -25.18
C ARG A 365 42.90 8.56 -24.93
N LEU A 366 43.63 7.53 -25.39
CA LEU A 366 43.26 6.13 -25.18
C LEU A 366 43.36 5.74 -23.70
N SER A 367 44.52 5.98 -23.08
CA SER A 367 44.77 5.69 -21.67
C SER A 367 43.77 6.36 -20.74
N HIS A 368 43.35 7.59 -21.05
CA HIS A 368 42.32 8.30 -20.28
C HIS A 368 41.02 7.50 -20.15
N SER A 369 40.44 7.02 -21.26
CA SER A 369 39.17 6.26 -21.21
C SER A 369 39.36 4.88 -20.59
N VAL A 370 40.43 4.16 -20.96
CA VAL A 370 40.68 2.82 -20.43
C VAL A 370 40.92 2.87 -18.92
N LYS A 371 41.72 3.82 -18.42
CA LYS A 371 41.95 3.97 -16.98
C LYS A 371 40.67 4.34 -16.23
N LYS A 372 39.75 5.12 -16.82
CA LYS A 372 38.42 5.37 -16.21
C LYS A 372 37.60 4.08 -16.11
N VAL A 373 37.60 3.24 -17.15
CA VAL A 373 36.93 1.92 -17.11
C VAL A 373 37.54 1.05 -16.01
N LEU A 374 38.87 0.98 -15.91
CA LEU A 374 39.55 0.22 -14.86
C LEU A 374 39.29 0.81 -13.45
N GLN A 375 39.28 2.14 -13.29
CA GLN A 375 38.90 2.79 -12.04
C GLN A 375 37.49 2.39 -11.61
N ALA A 376 36.53 2.38 -12.54
CA ALA A 376 35.18 1.92 -12.27
C ALA A 376 35.14 0.46 -11.83
N LYS A 377 35.90 -0.44 -12.48
CA LYS A 377 36.03 -1.86 -12.08
C LYS A 377 36.55 -1.99 -10.65
N TYR A 378 37.61 -1.28 -10.31
CA TYR A 378 38.13 -1.27 -8.94
C TYR A 378 37.09 -0.74 -7.95
N LYS A 379 36.42 0.37 -8.28
CA LYS A 379 35.46 1.02 -7.39
C LYS A 379 34.28 0.12 -7.01
N VAL A 380 33.83 -0.74 -7.93
CA VAL A 380 32.72 -1.68 -7.70
C VAL A 380 33.20 -3.03 -7.15
N GLY A 381 34.49 -3.17 -6.81
CA GLY A 381 35.06 -4.35 -6.14
C GLY A 381 35.56 -5.45 -7.06
N LEU A 382 35.61 -5.24 -8.39
CA LEU A 382 36.07 -6.27 -9.33
C LEU A 382 37.58 -6.56 -9.23
N ASN A 383 38.34 -5.74 -8.51
CA ASN A 383 39.73 -6.05 -8.14
C ASN A 383 39.83 -7.22 -7.13
N ASN A 384 38.71 -7.61 -6.51
CA ASN A 384 38.57 -8.81 -5.68
C ASN A 384 37.21 -9.46 -5.98
N TYR A 385 37.05 -9.97 -7.19
CA TYR A 385 35.78 -10.53 -7.66
C TYR A 385 35.36 -11.78 -6.88
N GLU A 386 34.08 -11.83 -6.50
CA GLU A 386 33.42 -13.00 -5.93
C GLU A 386 32.23 -13.44 -6.80
N PRO A 387 32.08 -14.74 -7.12
CA PRO A 387 30.91 -15.25 -7.81
C PRO A 387 29.60 -15.03 -7.04
N ILE A 388 28.50 -14.80 -7.77
CA ILE A 388 27.18 -14.59 -7.19
C ILE A 388 26.68 -15.88 -6.54
N GLY A 389 26.31 -15.81 -5.27
CA GLY A 389 25.62 -16.89 -4.55
C GLY A 389 24.23 -17.17 -5.12
N LEU A 390 23.95 -18.43 -5.46
CA LEU A 390 22.71 -18.84 -6.15
C LEU A 390 21.52 -19.12 -5.22
N TYR A 391 21.78 -19.25 -3.92
CA TYR A 391 20.74 -19.51 -2.92
C TYR A 391 19.84 -18.28 -2.72
N ASN A 392 18.53 -18.50 -2.57
CA ASN A 392 17.52 -17.50 -2.20
C ASN A 392 17.38 -16.23 -3.08
N ILE A 393 17.98 -16.19 -4.28
CA ILE A 393 17.99 -15.00 -5.16
C ILE A 393 16.60 -14.36 -5.32
N VAL A 394 15.56 -15.16 -5.59
CA VAL A 394 14.22 -14.62 -5.88
C VAL A 394 13.66 -13.87 -4.67
N ASN A 395 13.78 -14.41 -3.47
CA ASN A 395 13.28 -13.75 -2.25
C ASN A 395 14.13 -12.53 -1.87
N ASP A 396 15.46 -12.60 -2.07
CA ASP A 396 16.35 -11.46 -1.82
C ASP A 396 16.02 -10.25 -2.74
N LEU A 397 15.33 -10.49 -3.86
CA LEU A 397 14.92 -9.50 -4.86
C LEU A 397 13.43 -9.18 -4.81
N ASN A 398 12.68 -9.68 -3.82
CA ASN A 398 11.26 -9.42 -3.59
C ASN A 398 11.00 -9.40 -2.07
N ARG A 399 11.62 -8.45 -1.37
CA ARG A 399 11.65 -8.42 0.09
C ARG A 399 10.43 -7.68 0.62
N LEU A 400 9.96 -8.06 1.81
CA LEU A 400 8.85 -7.37 2.49
C LEU A 400 9.11 -5.87 2.70
N GLN A 401 10.37 -5.48 2.94
CA GLN A 401 10.75 -4.06 3.05
C GLN A 401 10.55 -3.27 1.75
N ASP A 402 10.53 -3.93 0.59
CA ASP A 402 10.26 -3.31 -0.69
C ASP A 402 8.75 -3.03 -0.83
N ASP A 403 7.89 -3.95 -0.36
CA ASP A 403 6.43 -3.76 -0.26
C ASP A 403 6.06 -2.63 0.71
N MET A 404 6.71 -2.57 1.87
CA MET A 404 6.50 -1.49 2.83
C MET A 404 6.88 -0.13 2.26
N LEU A 405 7.98 -0.07 1.49
CA LEU A 405 8.38 1.15 0.81
C LEU A 405 7.38 1.50 -0.30
N TYR A 406 6.96 0.54 -1.13
CA TYR A 406 5.97 0.76 -2.18
C TYR A 406 4.68 1.36 -1.61
N GLU A 407 4.14 0.78 -0.53
CA GLU A 407 2.94 1.31 0.14
C GLU A 407 3.14 2.76 0.56
N LYS A 408 4.25 3.08 1.25
CA LYS A 408 4.56 4.46 1.65
C LYS A 408 4.75 5.42 0.46
N LEU A 409 5.33 4.95 -0.65
CA LEU A 409 5.46 5.73 -1.87
C LEU A 409 4.08 6.07 -2.45
N MET A 410 3.15 5.10 -2.50
CA MET A 410 1.79 5.36 -2.99
C MET A 410 1.01 6.29 -2.08
N GLU A 411 1.11 6.12 -0.75
CA GLU A 411 0.49 7.04 0.23
C GLU A 411 0.90 8.50 -0.01
N GLN A 412 2.15 8.71 -0.42
CA GLN A 412 2.71 10.05 -0.64
C GLN A 412 2.56 10.55 -2.08
N ALA A 413 2.31 9.65 -3.04
CA ALA A 413 2.19 9.99 -4.45
C ALA A 413 0.75 10.30 -4.87
N ILE A 414 -0.24 9.54 -4.39
CA ILE A 414 -1.64 9.72 -4.79
C ILE A 414 -2.07 11.17 -4.56
N THR A 415 -2.61 11.77 -5.62
CA THR A 415 -2.82 13.22 -5.71
C THR A 415 -4.30 13.51 -5.93
N ILE A 416 -4.91 14.28 -5.03
CA ILE A 416 -6.22 14.88 -5.28
C ILE A 416 -5.98 16.11 -6.17
N ALA A 417 -6.10 15.94 -7.48
CA ALA A 417 -5.82 16.98 -8.46
C ALA A 417 -6.88 18.08 -8.47
N HIS A 418 -8.13 17.73 -8.14
CA HIS A 418 -9.24 18.67 -8.03
C HIS A 418 -10.19 18.23 -6.91
N ASP A 419 -10.67 19.18 -6.12
CA ASP A 419 -11.75 18.98 -5.15
C ASP A 419 -12.49 20.30 -4.91
N SER A 420 -13.54 20.57 -5.70
CA SER A 420 -14.19 21.90 -5.76
C SER A 420 -15.00 22.24 -4.52
N VAL A 421 -15.52 21.25 -3.82
CA VAL A 421 -16.43 21.42 -2.67
C VAL A 421 -15.87 20.84 -1.37
N GLN A 422 -14.56 20.51 -1.34
CA GLN A 422 -13.91 19.83 -0.22
C GLN A 422 -14.66 18.55 0.16
N LEU A 423 -15.06 17.77 -0.85
CA LEU A 423 -15.81 16.53 -0.66
C LEU A 423 -14.94 15.45 0.01
N LEU A 424 -13.63 15.49 -0.24
CA LEU A 424 -12.67 14.50 0.25
C LEU A 424 -11.90 15.01 1.48
N PRO A 425 -11.66 14.14 2.47
CA PRO A 425 -12.18 12.78 2.61
C PRO A 425 -13.69 12.76 2.92
N LEU A 426 -14.37 11.68 2.51
CA LEU A 426 -15.80 11.50 2.73
C LEU A 426 -16.17 11.47 4.22
N ARG A 427 -17.12 12.35 4.58
CA ARG A 427 -17.73 12.46 5.92
C ARG A 427 -19.23 12.16 5.84
N ASN A 428 -19.86 12.03 7.02
CA ASN A 428 -21.32 11.85 7.16
C ASN A 428 -21.87 10.69 6.32
N LEU A 429 -21.27 9.50 6.48
CA LEU A 429 -21.57 8.32 5.65
C LEU A 429 -23.05 7.91 5.70
N ASP A 430 -23.74 8.22 6.79
CA ASP A 430 -25.18 8.04 6.98
C ASP A 430 -26.04 8.81 5.97
N THR A 431 -25.51 9.89 5.41
CA THR A 431 -26.18 10.71 4.37
C THR A 431 -25.78 10.32 2.94
N LYS A 432 -24.81 9.42 2.78
CA LYS A 432 -24.25 9.07 1.47
C LYS A 432 -24.90 7.80 0.95
N LYS A 433 -25.33 7.84 -0.30
CA LYS A 433 -25.69 6.65 -1.08
C LYS A 433 -24.67 6.54 -2.20
N ILE A 434 -23.74 5.60 -2.07
CA ILE A 434 -22.54 5.54 -2.89
C ILE A 434 -22.66 4.43 -3.94
N ALA A 435 -22.54 4.80 -5.21
CA ALA A 435 -22.32 3.85 -6.29
C ALA A 435 -20.84 3.84 -6.71
N TYR A 436 -20.37 2.68 -7.15
CA TYR A 436 -19.09 2.53 -7.82
C TYR A 436 -19.33 2.16 -9.28
N VAL A 437 -18.72 2.90 -10.20
CA VAL A 437 -18.76 2.63 -11.64
C VAL A 437 -17.33 2.36 -12.11
N LYS A 438 -17.09 1.13 -12.56
CA LYS A 438 -15.81 0.75 -13.17
C LYS A 438 -15.76 1.21 -14.64
N MET A 439 -14.70 1.94 -14.99
CA MET A 439 -14.30 2.25 -16.36
C MET A 439 -12.91 1.70 -16.66
N GLY A 440 -12.53 1.66 -17.93
CA GLY A 440 -11.25 1.12 -18.39
C GLY A 440 -11.22 -0.41 -18.54
N ASP A 441 -10.08 -0.91 -19.02
CA ASP A 441 -9.86 -2.29 -19.46
C ASP A 441 -9.06 -3.14 -18.46
N ALA A 442 -8.63 -2.56 -17.33
CA ALA A 442 -7.92 -3.29 -16.28
C ALA A 442 -8.83 -3.66 -15.11
N ASP A 443 -8.29 -4.46 -14.19
CA ASP A 443 -8.98 -4.91 -12.99
C ASP A 443 -9.17 -3.74 -11.99
N GLY A 444 -10.37 -3.64 -11.41
CA GLY A 444 -10.73 -2.67 -10.38
C GLY A 444 -11.32 -3.33 -9.13
N GLU A 445 -11.28 -4.66 -9.04
CA GLU A 445 -11.79 -5.41 -7.90
C GLU A 445 -11.10 -5.04 -6.58
N PRO A 446 -9.75 -4.87 -6.52
CA PRO A 446 -9.09 -4.43 -5.29
C PRO A 446 -9.61 -3.09 -4.77
N PHE A 447 -9.83 -2.11 -5.65
CA PHE A 447 -10.38 -0.80 -5.29
C PHE A 447 -11.80 -0.96 -4.73
N TYR A 448 -12.69 -1.63 -5.45
CA TYR A 448 -14.06 -1.86 -5.01
C TYR A 448 -14.14 -2.60 -3.67
N ASN A 449 -13.33 -3.65 -3.49
CA ASN A 449 -13.25 -4.38 -2.23
C ASN A 449 -12.74 -3.50 -1.08
N ALA A 450 -11.81 -2.58 -1.34
CA ALA A 450 -11.35 -1.62 -0.34
C ALA A 450 -12.42 -0.56 0.01
N LEU A 451 -13.18 -0.04 -0.97
CA LEU A 451 -14.27 0.92 -0.73
C LEU A 451 -15.33 0.35 0.23
N LYS A 452 -15.73 -0.92 0.05
CA LYS A 452 -16.71 -1.62 0.90
C LYS A 452 -16.28 -1.76 2.37
N LYS A 453 -14.98 -1.64 2.66
CA LYS A 453 -14.49 -1.67 4.04
C LYS A 453 -14.93 -0.45 4.83
N TYR A 454 -15.30 0.66 4.18
CA TYR A 454 -15.64 1.93 4.83
C TYR A 454 -17.11 2.30 4.76
N GLY A 455 -17.80 2.02 3.65
CA GLY A 455 -19.19 2.42 3.42
C GLY A 455 -19.99 1.38 2.65
N GLU A 456 -21.32 1.54 2.60
CA GLU A 456 -22.18 0.75 1.73
C GLU A 456 -22.02 1.27 0.30
N VAL A 457 -21.23 0.54 -0.50
CA VAL A 457 -20.88 0.90 -1.87
C VAL A 457 -21.41 -0.18 -2.81
N HIS A 458 -22.24 0.23 -3.77
CA HIS A 458 -22.81 -0.68 -4.76
C HIS A 458 -22.11 -0.53 -6.10
N GLU A 459 -21.53 -1.60 -6.61
CA GLU A 459 -21.07 -1.62 -8.00
C GLU A 459 -22.28 -1.55 -8.95
N VAL A 460 -22.26 -0.57 -9.84
CA VAL A 460 -23.30 -0.33 -10.83
C VAL A 460 -22.68 -0.39 -12.22
N SER A 461 -23.24 -1.25 -13.06
CA SER A 461 -22.87 -1.38 -14.47
C SER A 461 -24.11 -1.51 -15.36
N ALA A 462 -23.93 -1.15 -16.62
CA ALA A 462 -24.94 -1.29 -17.67
C ALA A 462 -24.27 -1.43 -19.03
N THR A 463 -25.01 -1.90 -20.03
CA THR A 463 -24.51 -1.96 -21.42
C THR A 463 -24.72 -0.63 -22.16
N HIS A 464 -25.82 0.05 -21.84
CA HIS A 464 -26.25 1.32 -22.41
C HIS A 464 -26.27 2.44 -21.35
N LEU A 465 -26.10 3.68 -21.81
CA LEU A 465 -25.96 4.86 -20.94
C LEU A 465 -27.25 5.22 -20.21
N ASP A 466 -28.38 5.19 -20.89
CA ASP A 466 -29.70 5.46 -20.33
C ASP A 466 -30.03 4.50 -19.16
N GLU A 467 -29.70 3.22 -19.32
CA GLU A 467 -29.82 2.22 -18.27
C GLU A 467 -28.91 2.55 -17.07
N LEU A 468 -27.65 2.95 -17.34
CA LEU A 468 -26.70 3.33 -16.29
C LEU A 468 -27.23 4.50 -15.48
N ILE A 469 -27.61 5.59 -16.13
CA ILE A 469 -28.12 6.80 -15.48
C ILE A 469 -29.37 6.48 -14.66
N LYS A 470 -30.30 5.66 -15.20
CA LYS A 470 -31.49 5.22 -14.47
C LYS A 470 -31.14 4.47 -13.18
N LYS A 471 -30.15 3.58 -13.21
CA LYS A 471 -29.68 2.87 -11.99
C LYS A 471 -29.03 3.83 -10.99
N LEU A 472 -28.32 4.85 -11.47
CA LEU A 472 -27.61 5.81 -10.64
C LEU A 472 -28.51 6.86 -9.96
N GLN A 473 -29.78 7.01 -10.36
CA GLN A 473 -30.74 7.93 -9.72
C GLN A 473 -30.95 7.68 -8.22
N ASN A 474 -30.71 6.45 -7.76
CA ASN A 474 -30.85 6.09 -6.34
C ASN A 474 -29.64 6.51 -5.47
N TYR A 475 -28.58 7.04 -6.09
CA TYR A 475 -27.32 7.37 -5.46
C TYR A 475 -27.07 8.87 -5.53
N ASN A 476 -26.51 9.46 -4.48
CA ASN A 476 -26.14 10.88 -4.49
C ASN A 476 -24.64 11.09 -4.77
N THR A 477 -23.84 10.04 -4.59
CA THR A 477 -22.38 10.07 -4.78
C THR A 477 -21.98 8.89 -5.66
N VAL A 478 -21.21 9.15 -6.71
CA VAL A 478 -20.71 8.12 -7.63
C VAL A 478 -19.19 8.19 -7.66
N ILE A 479 -18.54 7.11 -7.23
CA ILE A 479 -17.10 6.92 -7.36
C ILE A 479 -16.86 6.21 -8.68
N ILE A 480 -16.12 6.86 -9.59
CA ILE A 480 -15.75 6.29 -10.88
C ILE A 480 -14.28 5.89 -10.82
N GLY A 481 -13.99 4.59 -10.93
CA GLY A 481 -12.62 4.10 -11.04
C GLY A 481 -12.26 3.92 -12.51
N PHE A 482 -11.26 4.65 -13.01
CA PHE A 482 -10.73 4.48 -14.37
C PHE A 482 -9.46 3.64 -14.35
N HIS A 483 -9.58 2.36 -14.73
CA HIS A 483 -8.53 1.36 -14.56
C HIS A 483 -7.85 1.01 -15.89
N LYS A 484 -6.54 1.33 -16.00
CA LYS A 484 -5.71 0.99 -17.17
C LYS A 484 -4.57 0.05 -16.81
N SER A 485 -4.10 -0.72 -17.79
CA SER A 485 -3.03 -1.69 -17.56
C SER A 485 -1.72 -1.00 -17.17
N ASN A 486 -1.15 -1.39 -16.03
CA ASN A 486 0.18 -0.99 -15.57
C ASN A 486 1.26 -2.04 -15.86
N LYS A 487 1.01 -2.99 -16.79
CA LYS A 487 1.95 -4.07 -17.13
C LYS A 487 3.31 -3.53 -17.60
N ASN A 488 3.32 -2.39 -18.27
CA ASN A 488 4.52 -1.65 -18.67
C ASN A 488 4.12 -0.19 -19.00
N PRO A 489 5.08 0.76 -19.02
CA PRO A 489 4.78 2.18 -19.20
C PRO A 489 4.24 2.58 -20.59
N TRP A 490 4.31 1.69 -21.58
CA TRP A 490 3.87 1.94 -22.95
C TRP A 490 2.42 1.52 -23.22
N LYS A 491 1.73 0.94 -22.23
CA LYS A 491 0.30 0.64 -22.35
C LYS A 491 -0.53 1.91 -22.50
N SER A 492 -1.64 1.80 -23.23
CA SER A 492 -2.57 2.91 -23.42
C SER A 492 -3.16 3.35 -22.07
N TYR A 493 -3.26 4.66 -21.92
CA TYR A 493 -3.77 5.36 -20.74
C TYR A 493 -5.02 6.19 -21.07
N LYS A 494 -5.39 6.27 -22.35
CA LYS A 494 -6.43 7.16 -22.86
C LYS A 494 -7.83 6.66 -22.50
N PHE A 495 -8.73 7.62 -22.30
CA PHE A 495 -10.16 7.35 -22.28
C PHE A 495 -10.66 7.06 -23.71
N SER A 496 -11.73 6.28 -23.81
CA SER A 496 -12.54 6.20 -25.02
C SER A 496 -13.63 7.29 -25.03
N ASP A 497 -14.11 7.66 -26.22
CA ASP A 497 -15.22 8.63 -26.37
C ASP A 497 -16.49 8.18 -25.63
N LYS A 498 -16.73 6.86 -25.58
CA LYS A 498 -17.82 6.26 -24.80
C LYS A 498 -17.66 6.56 -23.31
N GLU A 499 -16.48 6.31 -22.74
CA GLU A 499 -16.21 6.55 -21.32
C GLU A 499 -16.30 8.03 -20.96
N LEU A 500 -15.78 8.93 -21.81
CA LEU A 500 -15.92 10.38 -21.61
C LEU A 500 -17.38 10.81 -21.63
N THR A 501 -18.16 10.33 -22.59
CA THR A 501 -19.60 10.61 -22.66
C THR A 501 -20.31 10.16 -21.37
N TRP A 502 -20.00 8.95 -20.90
CA TRP A 502 -20.59 8.40 -19.68
C TRP A 502 -20.20 9.22 -18.45
N LEU A 503 -18.92 9.58 -18.32
CA LEU A 503 -18.43 10.44 -17.24
C LEU A 503 -19.22 11.75 -17.18
N TYR A 504 -19.38 12.45 -18.30
CA TYR A 504 -20.09 13.73 -18.33
C TYR A 504 -21.59 13.62 -18.06
N GLU A 505 -22.26 12.56 -18.54
CA GLU A 505 -23.68 12.37 -18.24
C GLU A 505 -23.91 12.01 -16.77
N ILE A 506 -23.03 11.21 -16.15
CA ILE A 506 -23.12 10.90 -14.71
C ILE A 506 -22.91 12.18 -13.89
N ALA A 507 -21.90 12.98 -14.25
CA ALA A 507 -21.58 14.25 -13.60
C ALA A 507 -22.76 15.25 -13.60
N ARG A 508 -23.68 15.17 -14.57
CA ARG A 508 -24.86 16.05 -14.59
C ARG A 508 -25.90 15.73 -13.52
N THR A 509 -25.93 14.50 -13.02
CA THR A 509 -27.02 14.02 -12.14
C THR A 509 -26.56 13.61 -10.76
N ASN A 510 -25.26 13.47 -10.52
CA ASN A 510 -24.70 12.94 -9.28
C ASN A 510 -23.42 13.67 -8.90
N ASN A 511 -23.07 13.66 -7.61
CA ASN A 511 -21.73 14.09 -7.20
C ASN A 511 -20.70 13.01 -7.60
N VAL A 512 -19.72 13.36 -8.42
CA VAL A 512 -18.72 12.45 -8.98
C VAL A 512 -17.36 12.62 -8.30
N ILE A 513 -16.81 11.49 -7.86
CA ILE A 513 -15.39 11.34 -7.53
C ILE A 513 -14.76 10.47 -8.62
N LEU A 514 -13.94 11.06 -9.48
CA LEU A 514 -13.18 10.33 -10.50
C LEU A 514 -11.81 9.95 -9.95
N ASP A 515 -11.47 8.66 -9.94
CA ASP A 515 -10.14 8.16 -9.57
C ASP A 515 -9.45 7.50 -10.77
N VAL A 516 -8.30 8.05 -11.15
CA VAL A 516 -7.54 7.69 -12.34
C VAL A 516 -6.38 6.77 -11.96
N PHE A 517 -6.52 5.48 -12.22
CA PHE A 517 -5.47 4.46 -12.08
C PHE A 517 -4.64 4.33 -13.37
N ALA A 518 -4.19 5.47 -13.87
CA ALA A 518 -3.38 5.62 -15.07
C ALA A 518 -2.43 6.82 -14.90
N LYS A 519 -1.47 6.99 -15.80
CA LYS A 519 -0.59 8.16 -15.76
C LYS A 519 -1.38 9.47 -15.93
N PRO A 520 -0.92 10.60 -15.36
CA PRO A 520 -1.66 11.87 -15.33
C PRO A 520 -2.16 12.35 -16.70
N TYR A 521 -1.44 12.04 -17.78
CA TYR A 521 -1.83 12.41 -19.14
C TYR A 521 -3.19 11.87 -19.61
N ALA A 522 -3.78 10.90 -18.92
CA ALA A 522 -5.18 10.51 -19.17
C ALA A 522 -6.15 11.69 -19.00
N LEU A 523 -5.80 12.67 -18.15
CA LEU A 523 -6.62 13.86 -17.92
C LEU A 523 -6.65 14.81 -19.13
N LEU A 524 -5.74 14.69 -20.11
CA LEU A 524 -5.77 15.48 -21.36
C LEU A 524 -7.02 15.19 -22.21
N ASP A 525 -7.60 14.00 -22.04
CA ASP A 525 -8.83 13.59 -22.72
C ASP A 525 -10.06 14.28 -22.12
N ILE A 526 -9.98 14.76 -20.87
CA ILE A 526 -11.05 15.46 -20.17
C ILE A 526 -11.11 16.92 -20.66
N LYS A 527 -12.23 17.29 -21.30
CA LYS A 527 -12.47 18.61 -21.91
C LYS A 527 -13.14 19.59 -20.95
N SER A 528 -13.81 19.07 -19.92
CA SER A 528 -14.40 19.87 -18.86
C SER A 528 -14.39 19.12 -17.54
N ILE A 529 -14.20 19.84 -16.44
CA ILE A 529 -14.38 19.35 -15.07
C ILE A 529 -15.68 19.85 -14.44
N THR A 530 -16.55 20.50 -15.21
CA THR A 530 -17.86 20.95 -14.73
C THR A 530 -18.66 19.77 -14.17
N ASN A 531 -19.16 19.93 -12.94
CA ASN A 531 -19.89 18.92 -12.16
C ASN A 531 -19.09 17.65 -11.84
N ILE A 532 -17.77 17.69 -11.92
CA ILE A 532 -16.90 16.65 -11.34
C ILE A 532 -16.34 17.21 -10.05
N GLU A 533 -16.91 16.81 -8.91
CA GLU A 533 -16.59 17.38 -7.59
C GLU A 533 -15.13 17.12 -7.22
N SER A 534 -14.64 15.90 -7.48
CA SER A 534 -13.26 15.54 -7.17
C SER A 534 -12.59 14.69 -8.25
N VAL A 535 -11.31 14.93 -8.50
CA VAL A 535 -10.46 14.13 -9.39
C VAL A 535 -9.21 13.70 -8.63
N ILE A 536 -8.97 12.39 -8.56
CA ILE A 536 -7.83 11.75 -7.93
C ILE A 536 -6.97 11.11 -9.03
N VAL A 537 -5.66 11.27 -8.93
CA VAL A 537 -4.68 10.57 -9.77
C VAL A 537 -3.93 9.58 -8.90
N SER A 538 -4.20 8.31 -9.15
CA SER A 538 -3.58 7.16 -8.47
C SER A 538 -2.41 6.54 -9.26
N TYR A 539 -2.08 7.13 -10.42
CA TYR A 539 -0.91 6.88 -11.29
C TYR A 539 -0.79 5.48 -11.92
N GLN A 540 -0.93 4.43 -11.14
CA GLN A 540 -0.74 3.04 -11.57
C GLN A 540 -1.85 2.16 -10.98
N ASN A 541 -2.29 1.15 -11.72
CA ASN A 541 -3.36 0.25 -11.30
C ASN A 541 -2.88 -0.91 -10.39
N SER A 542 -1.84 -0.71 -9.59
CA SER A 542 -1.36 -1.76 -8.68
C SER A 542 -2.38 -1.98 -7.56
N LYS A 543 -2.39 -3.19 -6.98
CA LYS A 543 -3.27 -3.50 -5.83
C LYS A 543 -3.09 -2.48 -4.70
N ILE A 544 -1.83 -2.15 -4.37
CA ILE A 544 -1.48 -1.17 -3.35
C ILE A 544 -2.08 0.21 -3.69
N ALA A 545 -1.90 0.71 -4.93
CA ALA A 545 -2.46 2.00 -5.33
C ALA A 545 -4.00 2.05 -5.19
N GLN A 546 -4.67 0.98 -5.61
CA GLN A 546 -6.12 0.83 -5.49
C GLN A 546 -6.57 0.85 -4.02
N GLU A 547 -5.95 0.04 -3.16
CA GLU A 547 -6.30 0.00 -1.74
C GLU A 547 -6.00 1.33 -1.05
N THR A 548 -4.82 1.92 -1.28
CA THR A 548 -4.42 3.22 -0.72
C THR A 548 -5.35 4.35 -1.15
N SER A 549 -5.80 4.38 -2.40
CA SER A 549 -6.73 5.42 -2.86
C SER A 549 -8.08 5.35 -2.13
N ALA A 550 -8.62 4.14 -1.90
CA ALA A 550 -9.83 3.97 -1.10
C ALA A 550 -9.63 4.47 0.34
N GLU A 551 -8.47 4.24 0.95
CA GLU A 551 -8.14 4.79 2.28
C GLU A 551 -8.11 6.33 2.30
N ILE A 552 -7.62 6.96 1.23
CA ILE A 552 -7.60 8.41 1.08
C ILE A 552 -9.03 8.96 0.90
N ILE A 553 -9.83 8.33 0.05
CA ILE A 553 -11.23 8.74 -0.21
C ILE A 553 -12.04 8.78 1.09
N PHE A 554 -11.86 7.78 1.96
CA PHE A 554 -12.58 7.71 3.24
C PHE A 554 -11.83 8.32 4.43
N GLY A 555 -10.62 8.85 4.22
CA GLY A 555 -9.84 9.54 5.23
C GLY A 555 -9.22 8.64 6.29
N ALA A 556 -8.96 7.35 5.99
CA ALA A 556 -8.02 6.56 6.79
C ALA A 556 -6.57 7.03 6.58
N LEU A 557 -6.29 7.63 5.41
CA LEU A 557 -5.04 8.28 5.07
C LEU A 557 -5.27 9.73 4.63
N ALA A 558 -4.25 10.57 4.85
CA ALA A 558 -4.17 11.92 4.31
C ALA A 558 -3.63 11.90 2.87
N ALA A 559 -4.18 12.74 1.99
CA ALA A 559 -3.62 12.98 0.66
C ALA A 559 -2.50 14.02 0.75
N GLN A 560 -1.32 13.69 0.19
CA GLN A 560 -0.15 14.58 0.24
C GLN A 560 0.50 14.86 -1.13
N GLY A 561 0.19 14.06 -2.15
CA GLY A 561 0.80 14.13 -3.47
C GLY A 561 0.50 15.44 -4.21
N THR A 562 1.33 15.73 -5.21
CA THR A 562 1.15 16.83 -6.16
C THR A 562 1.43 16.34 -7.57
N LEU A 563 0.76 16.90 -8.57
CA LEU A 563 0.96 16.49 -9.96
C LEU A 563 2.41 16.77 -10.41
N PRO A 564 3.12 15.78 -10.95
CA PRO A 564 4.49 15.97 -11.47
C PRO A 564 4.51 16.62 -12.86
N VAL A 565 3.35 16.70 -13.52
CA VAL A 565 3.17 17.19 -14.89
C VAL A 565 1.82 17.89 -15.02
N SER A 566 1.73 18.86 -15.92
CA SER A 566 0.48 19.45 -16.34
C SER A 566 -0.26 18.47 -17.26
N SER A 567 -1.59 18.43 -17.20
CA SER A 567 -2.40 17.47 -17.97
C SER A 567 -3.72 18.08 -18.41
N GLY A 568 -3.62 19.20 -19.12
CA GLY A 568 -4.76 19.96 -19.65
C GLY A 568 -4.91 21.32 -18.94
N PRO A 569 -5.94 22.10 -19.31
CA PRO A 569 -6.10 23.46 -18.80
C PRO A 569 -6.51 23.53 -17.32
N TYR A 570 -6.96 22.42 -16.72
CA TYR A 570 -7.47 22.37 -15.35
C TYR A 570 -6.49 21.76 -14.33
N PHE A 571 -5.39 21.18 -14.81
CA PHE A 571 -4.48 20.37 -14.01
C PHE A 571 -3.04 20.79 -14.30
N SER A 572 -2.46 21.59 -13.41
CA SER A 572 -1.10 22.11 -13.56
C SER A 572 -0.11 21.32 -12.72
N VAL A 573 1.15 21.28 -13.16
CA VAL A 573 2.26 20.77 -12.35
C VAL A 573 2.31 21.45 -10.98
N GLY A 574 2.60 20.67 -9.93
CA GLY A 574 2.63 21.13 -8.54
C GLY A 574 1.25 21.21 -7.86
N GLN A 575 0.14 21.04 -8.59
CA GLN A 575 -1.21 21.06 -8.03
C GLN A 575 -1.50 19.78 -7.24
N GLY A 576 -2.14 19.89 -6.08
CA GLY A 576 -2.59 18.76 -5.28
C GLY A 576 -3.23 19.19 -3.95
N VAL A 577 -4.52 18.91 -3.78
CA VAL A 577 -5.25 19.22 -2.54
C VAL A 577 -4.73 18.32 -1.42
N GLN A 578 -4.37 18.94 -0.30
CA GLN A 578 -3.91 18.25 0.90
C GLN A 578 -5.08 18.01 1.83
N THR A 579 -5.15 16.83 2.44
CA THR A 579 -6.20 16.50 3.41
C THR A 579 -5.61 16.02 4.73
N ASN A 580 -6.43 16.02 5.78
CA ASN A 580 -6.08 15.41 7.07
C ASN A 580 -6.72 14.02 7.17
N SER A 581 -6.07 13.13 7.92
CA SER A 581 -6.70 11.86 8.31
C SER A 581 -7.93 12.14 9.18
N LEU A 582 -8.97 11.34 8.98
CA LEU A 582 -10.17 11.26 9.81
C LEU A 582 -10.04 10.22 10.93
N GLU A 583 -8.87 9.60 11.08
CA GLU A 583 -8.61 8.52 12.04
C GLU A 583 -9.60 7.35 11.90
N ARG A 584 -9.92 7.00 10.65
CA ARG A 584 -10.53 5.70 10.35
C ARG A 584 -9.47 4.61 10.38
N LEU A 585 -9.91 3.36 10.60
CA LEU A 585 -9.04 2.21 10.42
C LEU A 585 -8.48 2.18 9.00
N GLY A 586 -7.16 2.24 8.84
CA GLY A 586 -6.50 1.91 7.59
C GLY A 586 -6.05 0.45 7.55
N TYR A 587 -5.37 0.04 6.47
CA TYR A 587 -4.88 -1.32 6.27
C TYR A 587 -3.42 -1.26 5.87
N SER A 588 -2.58 -2.14 6.42
CA SER A 588 -1.14 -2.09 6.16
C SER A 588 -0.44 -3.40 6.54
N PHE A 589 0.87 -3.46 6.31
CA PHE A 589 1.74 -4.55 6.77
C PHE A 589 1.99 -4.48 8.28
N PRO A 590 2.08 -5.63 8.98
CA PRO A 590 2.43 -5.68 10.41
C PRO A 590 3.67 -4.87 10.79
N GLU A 591 4.71 -4.94 9.97
CA GLU A 591 6.03 -4.34 10.22
C GLU A 591 5.94 -2.82 10.30
N ARG A 592 4.98 -2.20 9.59
CA ARG A 592 4.79 -0.74 9.61
C ARG A 592 4.24 -0.21 10.93
N VAL A 593 3.68 -1.08 11.76
CA VAL A 593 3.16 -0.73 13.10
C VAL A 593 3.94 -1.42 14.22
N GLY A 594 5.14 -1.92 13.93
CA GLY A 594 6.01 -2.57 14.90
C GLY A 594 5.57 -4.00 15.27
N MET A 595 5.02 -4.75 14.31
CA MET A 595 4.65 -6.15 14.49
C MET A 595 5.34 -7.05 13.45
N SER A 596 5.61 -8.29 13.84
CA SER A 596 6.22 -9.30 12.96
C SER A 596 5.14 -10.12 12.26
N SER A 597 5.06 -10.02 10.94
CA SER A 597 4.20 -10.87 10.10
C SER A 597 4.47 -12.35 10.32
N TYR A 598 5.74 -12.74 10.38
CA TYR A 598 6.17 -14.11 10.67
C TYR A 598 5.61 -14.64 12.00
N LYS A 599 5.72 -13.87 13.09
CA LYS A 599 5.18 -14.31 14.38
C LYS A 599 3.65 -14.36 14.39
N LEU A 600 2.98 -13.47 13.63
CA LEU A 600 1.52 -13.48 13.49
C LEU A 600 0.99 -14.72 12.78
N GLU A 601 1.79 -15.42 11.95
CA GLU A 601 1.39 -16.70 11.34
C GLU A 601 1.04 -17.77 12.38
N LYS A 602 1.49 -17.62 13.63
CA LYS A 602 1.06 -18.50 14.72
C LYS A 602 -0.46 -18.49 14.94
N ILE A 603 -1.13 -17.37 14.63
CA ILE A 603 -2.59 -17.25 14.68
C ILE A 603 -3.24 -18.24 13.72
N ASP A 604 -2.73 -18.35 12.48
CA ASP A 604 -3.23 -19.29 11.48
C ASP A 604 -3.23 -20.73 12.03
N SER A 605 -2.15 -21.14 12.70
CA SER A 605 -2.02 -22.47 13.29
C SER A 605 -3.08 -22.73 14.36
N ILE A 606 -3.28 -21.77 15.27
CA ILE A 606 -4.24 -21.90 16.37
C ILE A 606 -5.68 -21.90 15.84
N ALA A 607 -6.01 -21.02 14.89
CA ALA A 607 -7.33 -20.94 14.28
C ALA A 607 -7.66 -22.21 13.48
N ASN A 608 -6.73 -22.72 12.68
CA ASN A 608 -6.90 -23.98 11.96
C ASN A 608 -7.04 -25.17 12.91
N HIS A 609 -6.32 -25.19 14.03
CA HIS A 609 -6.49 -26.23 15.04
C HIS A 609 -7.91 -26.22 15.63
N ALA A 610 -8.43 -25.05 16.00
CA ALA A 610 -9.78 -24.91 16.55
C ALA A 610 -10.87 -25.41 15.57
N VAL A 611 -10.73 -25.09 14.28
CA VAL A 611 -11.66 -25.57 13.24
C VAL A 611 -11.54 -27.08 13.04
N LYS A 612 -10.31 -27.60 12.88
CA LYS A 612 -10.06 -29.05 12.65
C LYS A 612 -10.48 -29.92 13.83
N ALA A 613 -10.34 -29.42 15.06
CA ALA A 613 -10.73 -30.10 16.28
C ALA A 613 -12.24 -30.00 16.58
N GLY A 614 -13.04 -29.37 15.70
CA GLY A 614 -14.49 -29.27 15.88
C GLY A 614 -14.91 -28.36 17.04
N MET A 615 -14.06 -27.39 17.43
CA MET A 615 -14.39 -26.43 18.48
C MET A 615 -15.32 -25.33 17.98
N THR A 616 -15.24 -25.03 16.68
CA THR A 616 -16.16 -24.15 15.95
C THR A 616 -16.09 -24.45 14.44
N PRO A 617 -17.18 -24.30 13.66
CA PRO A 617 -17.14 -24.56 12.22
C PRO A 617 -16.28 -23.58 11.42
N GLY A 618 -16.23 -22.33 11.85
CA GLY A 618 -15.59 -21.24 11.12
C GLY A 618 -15.29 -20.03 12.00
N ILE A 619 -14.32 -19.22 11.56
CA ILE A 619 -13.74 -18.11 12.33
C ILE A 619 -13.46 -16.93 11.39
N GLN A 620 -13.70 -15.70 11.85
CA GLN A 620 -13.06 -14.48 11.32
C GLN A 620 -12.15 -13.86 12.39
N ILE A 621 -10.97 -13.39 12.01
CA ILE A 621 -10.05 -12.72 12.94
C ILE A 621 -9.55 -11.42 12.32
N VAL A 622 -9.69 -10.32 13.07
CA VAL A 622 -9.10 -9.03 12.76
C VAL A 622 -8.17 -8.60 13.90
N VAL A 623 -6.97 -8.13 13.54
CA VAL A 623 -6.04 -7.46 14.45
C VAL A 623 -5.68 -6.10 13.85
N ALA A 624 -5.83 -5.06 14.65
CA ALA A 624 -5.36 -3.72 14.31
C ALA A 624 -4.39 -3.20 15.37
N LYS A 625 -3.36 -2.48 14.95
CA LYS A 625 -2.44 -1.76 15.84
C LYS A 625 -2.19 -0.37 15.26
N LYS A 626 -2.16 0.67 16.11
CA LYS A 626 -1.96 2.08 15.69
C LYS A 626 -2.93 2.53 14.58
N GLY A 627 -4.20 2.14 14.71
CA GLY A 627 -5.24 2.48 13.74
C GLY A 627 -5.11 1.79 12.37
N LYS A 628 -4.24 0.77 12.23
CA LYS A 628 -4.09 -0.01 11.00
C LYS A 628 -4.42 -1.47 11.23
N VAL A 629 -5.32 -2.03 10.42
CA VAL A 629 -5.60 -3.46 10.33
C VAL A 629 -4.42 -4.13 9.63
N ILE A 630 -3.79 -5.06 10.34
CA ILE A 630 -2.55 -5.74 9.91
C ILE A 630 -2.71 -7.27 9.82
N TYR A 631 -3.84 -7.78 10.28
CA TYR A 631 -4.24 -9.16 10.10
C TYR A 631 -5.76 -9.22 9.90
N ASN A 632 -6.21 -9.80 8.80
CA ASN A 632 -7.62 -10.03 8.50
C ASN A 632 -7.75 -11.36 7.75
N LYS A 633 -8.15 -12.44 8.43
CA LYS A 633 -8.23 -13.79 7.85
C LYS A 633 -9.44 -14.56 8.35
N ASN A 634 -9.95 -15.42 7.48
CA ASN A 634 -11.07 -16.32 7.74
C ASN A 634 -10.65 -17.78 7.69
N PHE A 635 -11.31 -18.62 8.48
CA PHE A 635 -11.04 -20.05 8.58
C PHE A 635 -12.33 -20.85 8.59
N GLY A 636 -12.29 -22.07 8.04
CA GLY A 636 -13.43 -23.00 8.09
C GLY A 636 -14.63 -22.59 7.25
N HIS A 637 -15.81 -23.04 7.68
CA HIS A 637 -17.07 -22.93 6.95
C HIS A 637 -18.22 -22.53 7.88
N HIS A 638 -19.39 -22.20 7.32
CA HIS A 638 -20.57 -21.81 8.11
C HIS A 638 -21.09 -22.94 9.01
N THR A 639 -20.87 -24.20 8.62
CA THR A 639 -21.24 -25.40 9.38
C THR A 639 -20.16 -26.48 9.20
N TYR A 640 -20.24 -27.59 9.93
CA TYR A 640 -19.30 -28.71 9.76
C TYR A 640 -19.52 -29.55 8.49
N SER A 641 -20.55 -29.27 7.70
CA SER A 641 -20.77 -29.97 6.43
C SER A 641 -19.68 -29.63 5.42
N LYS A 642 -19.27 -30.63 4.62
CA LYS A 642 -18.29 -30.45 3.54
C LYS A 642 -18.76 -29.48 2.46
N ASP A 643 -20.07 -29.39 2.24
CA ASP A 643 -20.69 -28.53 1.24
C ASP A 643 -21.08 -27.15 1.79
N ALA A 644 -20.74 -26.87 3.06
CA ALA A 644 -21.03 -25.58 3.66
C ALA A 644 -20.19 -24.47 3.00
N PRO A 645 -20.73 -23.25 2.84
CA PRO A 645 -19.95 -22.11 2.35
C PRO A 645 -18.74 -21.83 3.26
N LYS A 646 -17.60 -21.50 2.63
CA LYS A 646 -16.43 -20.97 3.35
C LYS A 646 -16.77 -19.63 3.98
N VAL A 647 -16.20 -19.35 5.15
CA VAL A 647 -16.32 -18.04 5.79
C VAL A 647 -15.62 -16.97 4.93
N LYS A 648 -16.31 -15.86 4.71
CA LYS A 648 -15.88 -14.66 3.96
C LYS A 648 -15.91 -13.44 4.86
N ASP A 649 -15.29 -12.34 4.42
CA ASP A 649 -15.19 -11.09 5.19
C ASP A 649 -16.56 -10.44 5.48
N ASP A 650 -17.52 -10.62 4.58
CA ASP A 650 -18.87 -10.04 4.65
C ASP A 650 -19.91 -10.96 5.29
N ASP A 651 -19.50 -12.15 5.77
CA ASP A 651 -20.36 -13.00 6.57
C ASP A 651 -20.55 -12.42 7.97
N ILE A 652 -21.78 -12.51 8.48
CA ILE A 652 -22.15 -12.00 9.80
C ILE A 652 -22.49 -13.11 10.77
N TYR A 653 -22.07 -12.91 12.02
CA TYR A 653 -22.25 -13.82 13.14
C TYR A 653 -23.24 -13.21 14.13
N ASP A 654 -24.04 -14.05 14.80
CA ASP A 654 -24.67 -13.62 16.06
C ASP A 654 -23.57 -13.36 17.09
N ILE A 655 -23.37 -12.09 17.44
CA ILE A 655 -22.27 -11.70 18.34
C ILE A 655 -22.62 -11.88 19.82
N ALA A 656 -23.82 -12.36 20.12
CA ALA A 656 -24.35 -12.62 21.45
C ALA A 656 -24.07 -11.44 22.40
N SER A 657 -23.37 -11.70 23.51
CA SER A 657 -23.12 -10.70 24.55
C SER A 657 -22.19 -9.54 24.15
N LEU A 658 -21.53 -9.57 22.98
CA LEU A 658 -20.88 -8.36 22.47
C LEU A 658 -21.90 -7.24 22.21
N THR A 659 -23.17 -7.58 21.96
CA THR A 659 -24.30 -6.62 21.86
C THR A 659 -24.29 -5.59 22.98
N LYS A 660 -23.95 -6.00 24.21
CA LYS A 660 -23.89 -5.12 25.37
C LYS A 660 -23.01 -3.90 25.13
N ILE A 661 -21.79 -4.14 24.64
CA ILE A 661 -20.77 -3.10 24.47
C ILE A 661 -20.89 -2.37 23.14
N VAL A 662 -21.57 -2.94 22.14
CA VAL A 662 -21.74 -2.29 20.82
C VAL A 662 -23.10 -1.60 20.63
N ALA A 663 -24.10 -1.91 21.46
CA ALA A 663 -25.44 -1.35 21.35
C ALA A 663 -25.85 -0.55 22.60
N THR A 664 -26.06 -1.23 23.73
CA THR A 664 -26.64 -0.59 24.93
C THR A 664 -25.66 0.33 25.66
N LEU A 665 -24.39 -0.06 25.76
CA LEU A 665 -23.40 0.70 26.52
C LEU A 665 -23.09 2.10 25.92
N PRO A 666 -22.88 2.25 24.59
CA PRO A 666 -22.69 3.57 23.97
C PRO A 666 -23.87 4.53 24.22
N LEU A 667 -25.11 4.06 24.09
CA LEU A 667 -26.30 4.86 24.35
C LEU A 667 -26.38 5.27 25.83
N LEU A 668 -26.00 4.39 26.75
CA LEU A 668 -25.93 4.75 28.16
C LEU A 668 -24.84 5.79 28.44
N MET A 669 -23.67 5.69 27.78
CA MET A 669 -22.62 6.69 27.87
C MET A 669 -23.09 8.05 27.36
N GLU A 670 -23.84 8.09 26.24
CA GLU A 670 -24.46 9.31 25.72
C GLU A 670 -25.43 9.93 26.74
N LEU A 671 -26.33 9.14 27.33
CA LEU A 671 -27.25 9.60 28.38
C LEU A 671 -26.51 10.10 29.64
N GLU A 672 -25.35 9.54 29.93
CA GLU A 672 -24.50 10.00 31.04
C GLU A 672 -23.85 11.35 30.74
N GLU A 673 -23.38 11.55 29.50
CA GLU A 673 -22.82 12.82 29.04
C GLU A 673 -23.84 13.95 28.95
N GLN A 674 -25.10 13.59 28.69
CA GLN A 674 -26.26 14.49 28.70
C GLN A 674 -26.79 14.76 30.12
N GLU A 675 -26.15 14.20 31.14
CA GLU A 675 -26.54 14.32 32.55
C GLU A 675 -27.96 13.78 32.86
N VAL A 676 -28.53 12.97 31.96
CA VAL A 676 -29.83 12.32 32.13
C VAL A 676 -29.75 11.22 33.20
N VAL A 677 -28.61 10.53 33.27
CA VAL A 677 -28.27 9.58 34.31
C VAL A 677 -26.83 9.77 34.79
N SER A 678 -26.52 9.24 35.96
CA SER A 678 -25.15 9.11 36.45
C SER A 678 -24.88 7.66 36.87
N LEU A 679 -23.61 7.32 37.08
CA LEU A 679 -23.24 6.01 37.64
C LEU A 679 -23.86 5.72 39.03
N ASN A 680 -24.28 6.74 39.77
CA ASN A 680 -24.93 6.59 41.08
C ASN A 680 -26.46 6.60 41.01
N THR A 681 -27.05 6.90 39.84
CA THR A 681 -28.50 6.85 39.63
C THR A 681 -29.04 5.47 39.97
N LYS A 682 -30.11 5.45 40.77
CA LYS A 682 -30.76 4.22 41.24
C LYS A 682 -31.82 3.74 40.26
N LEU A 683 -32.12 2.45 40.28
CA LEU A 683 -33.18 1.87 39.44
C LEU A 683 -34.56 2.51 39.69
N SER A 684 -34.87 2.87 40.94
CA SER A 684 -36.14 3.53 41.27
C SER A 684 -36.30 4.94 40.70
N GLU A 685 -35.19 5.57 40.27
CA GLU A 685 -35.18 6.90 39.67
C GLU A 685 -35.48 6.84 38.17
N ILE A 686 -34.93 5.84 37.47
CA ILE A 686 -35.10 5.68 36.02
C ILE A 686 -36.34 4.86 35.62
N LEU A 687 -36.81 3.97 36.51
CA LEU A 687 -37.94 3.08 36.26
C LEU A 687 -38.85 3.05 37.51
N PRO A 688 -39.96 3.82 37.54
CA PRO A 688 -40.77 4.01 38.75
C PRO A 688 -41.35 2.73 39.37
N ASN A 689 -41.61 1.70 38.56
CA ASN A 689 -42.03 0.36 38.99
C ASN A 689 -41.03 -0.31 39.96
N TYR A 690 -39.75 0.08 39.95
CA TYR A 690 -38.76 -0.47 40.87
C TYR A 690 -38.86 0.08 42.30
N LYS A 691 -39.60 1.17 42.56
CA LYS A 691 -39.71 1.81 43.90
C LYS A 691 -40.18 0.85 44.99
N GLY A 692 -41.08 -0.07 44.66
CA GLY A 692 -41.62 -1.08 45.59
C GLY A 692 -40.82 -2.38 45.66
N THR A 693 -39.71 -2.50 44.94
CA THR A 693 -38.96 -3.76 44.83
C THR A 693 -37.72 -3.77 45.73
N ASN A 694 -37.17 -4.95 46.02
CA ASN A 694 -35.88 -5.12 46.68
C ASN A 694 -34.67 -4.62 45.84
N LYS A 695 -34.90 -4.12 44.63
CA LYS A 695 -33.88 -3.58 43.70
C LYS A 695 -33.86 -2.05 43.65
N LYS A 696 -34.74 -1.35 44.38
CA LYS A 696 -34.91 0.11 44.30
C LYS A 696 -33.58 0.88 44.42
N ASP A 697 -32.70 0.46 45.32
CA ASP A 697 -31.42 1.11 45.63
C ASP A 697 -30.22 0.57 44.84
N VAL A 698 -30.44 -0.34 43.88
CA VAL A 698 -29.38 -0.78 42.97
C VAL A 698 -29.03 0.40 42.06
N THR A 699 -27.74 0.76 42.01
CA THR A 699 -27.25 1.82 41.14
C THR A 699 -26.74 1.26 39.82
N ILE A 700 -26.72 2.09 38.77
CA ILE A 700 -26.13 1.75 37.46
C ILE A 700 -24.70 1.18 37.63
N LYS A 701 -23.87 1.81 38.46
CA LYS A 701 -22.51 1.35 38.78
C LYS A 701 -22.47 -0.07 39.34
N LYS A 702 -23.23 -0.34 40.41
CA LYS A 702 -23.26 -1.69 41.03
C LYS A 702 -23.75 -2.72 40.02
N MET A 703 -24.77 -2.36 39.25
CA MET A 703 -25.43 -3.23 38.29
C MET A 703 -24.50 -3.64 37.15
N LEU A 704 -23.85 -2.67 36.49
CA LEU A 704 -22.98 -2.89 35.34
C LEU A 704 -21.58 -3.40 35.71
N SER A 705 -21.14 -3.22 36.95
CA SER A 705 -19.95 -3.92 37.47
C SER A 705 -20.26 -5.34 37.97
N HIS A 706 -21.49 -5.85 37.78
CA HIS A 706 -21.92 -7.18 38.24
C HIS A 706 -21.74 -7.41 39.76
N TYR A 707 -22.00 -6.37 40.55
CA TYR A 707 -21.87 -6.34 42.00
C TYR A 707 -23.18 -5.83 42.65
N ALA A 708 -24.32 -6.29 42.14
CA ALA A 708 -25.66 -5.83 42.53
C ALA A 708 -26.60 -6.93 43.04
N GLN A 709 -26.07 -8.14 43.33
CA GLN A 709 -26.88 -9.30 43.76
C GLN A 709 -27.96 -9.76 42.77
N LEU A 710 -27.96 -9.28 41.54
CA LEU A 710 -28.91 -9.72 40.52
C LEU A 710 -28.72 -11.20 40.18
N LYS A 711 -29.82 -11.88 39.83
CA LYS A 711 -29.72 -13.26 39.33
C LYS A 711 -28.92 -13.29 38.02
N PRO A 712 -28.09 -14.31 37.77
CA PRO A 712 -27.29 -14.39 36.56
C PRO A 712 -28.13 -14.44 35.28
N TRP A 713 -29.17 -15.26 35.28
CA TRP A 713 -29.98 -15.57 34.11
C TRP A 713 -31.37 -16.05 34.54
N ILE A 714 -32.38 -15.78 33.72
CA ILE A 714 -33.76 -16.22 33.90
C ILE A 714 -34.23 -16.85 32.57
N PRO A 715 -34.64 -18.14 32.55
CA PRO A 715 -35.11 -18.80 31.34
C PRO A 715 -36.58 -18.45 31.06
N PHE A 716 -36.86 -17.23 30.58
CA PHE A 716 -38.23 -16.74 30.35
C PHE A 716 -39.07 -17.70 29.48
N TYR A 717 -38.47 -18.32 28.48
CA TYR A 717 -39.15 -19.23 27.57
C TYR A 717 -39.66 -20.52 28.23
N TYR A 718 -39.09 -20.98 29.35
CA TYR A 718 -39.49 -22.25 29.99
C TYR A 718 -40.98 -22.30 30.34
N LYS A 719 -41.56 -21.19 30.79
CA LYS A 719 -43.00 -21.10 31.13
C LYS A 719 -43.92 -21.09 29.90
N THR A 720 -43.36 -21.06 28.69
CA THR A 720 -44.09 -21.07 27.42
C THR A 720 -44.07 -22.43 26.73
N LEU A 721 -43.29 -23.37 27.29
CA LEU A 721 -43.21 -24.76 26.86
C LEU A 721 -44.24 -25.62 27.59
N ASP A 722 -44.68 -26.66 26.90
CA ASP A 722 -45.54 -27.67 27.49
C ASP A 722 -44.78 -28.47 28.55
N SER A 723 -45.39 -28.65 29.73
CA SER A 723 -44.71 -29.25 30.87
C SER A 723 -44.31 -30.71 30.64
N VAL A 724 -45.00 -31.42 29.75
CA VAL A 724 -44.78 -32.84 29.43
C VAL A 724 -43.92 -32.96 28.18
N THR A 725 -44.38 -32.44 27.04
CA THR A 725 -43.72 -32.61 25.74
C THR A 725 -42.48 -31.71 25.56
N LYS A 726 -42.32 -30.69 26.41
CA LYS A 726 -41.28 -29.65 26.31
C LYS A 726 -41.31 -28.89 24.97
N LYS A 727 -42.42 -28.94 24.24
CA LYS A 727 -42.64 -28.22 22.98
C LYS A 727 -43.30 -26.86 23.21
N PRO A 728 -43.12 -25.87 22.32
CA PRO A 728 -43.82 -24.59 22.40
C PRO A 728 -45.34 -24.76 22.44
N GLN A 729 -45.99 -24.22 23.48
CA GLN A 729 -47.45 -24.32 23.56
C GLN A 729 -48.12 -23.41 22.55
N THR A 730 -49.20 -23.91 21.94
CA THR A 730 -50.07 -23.11 21.06
C THR A 730 -50.67 -21.91 21.81
N LYS A 731 -50.79 -21.92 23.13
CA LYS A 731 -51.21 -20.71 23.87
C LYS A 731 -50.27 -19.51 23.65
N TYR A 732 -48.97 -19.75 23.46
CA TYR A 732 -47.96 -18.70 23.34
C TYR A 732 -47.44 -18.50 21.92
N TYR A 733 -47.53 -19.51 21.05
CA TYR A 733 -46.96 -19.47 19.70
C TYR A 733 -47.94 -19.82 18.57
N ARG A 734 -47.70 -19.25 17.39
CA ARG A 734 -48.39 -19.53 16.12
C ARG A 734 -47.38 -19.70 14.99
N LYS A 735 -47.79 -20.44 13.94
CA LYS A 735 -47.04 -20.59 12.67
C LYS A 735 -47.32 -19.48 11.66
N THR A 736 -48.14 -18.49 11.99
CA THR A 736 -48.46 -17.36 11.13
C THR A 736 -48.55 -16.10 11.99
N LYS A 737 -48.15 -14.97 11.40
CA LYS A 737 -48.26 -13.66 12.03
C LYS A 737 -49.73 -13.26 12.19
N SER A 738 -50.08 -12.65 13.31
CA SER A 738 -51.37 -11.98 13.54
C SER A 738 -51.20 -10.83 14.53
N ASP A 739 -52.22 -10.00 14.71
CA ASP A 739 -52.17 -8.86 15.65
C ASP A 739 -51.91 -9.27 17.11
N LYS A 740 -52.33 -10.48 17.49
CA LYS A 740 -52.06 -11.05 18.81
C LYS A 740 -50.71 -11.76 18.87
N PHE A 741 -50.22 -12.30 17.75
CA PHE A 741 -48.95 -13.05 17.63
C PHE A 741 -48.04 -12.39 16.60
N SER A 742 -47.35 -11.33 17.02
CA SER A 742 -46.53 -10.49 16.13
C SER A 742 -45.03 -10.61 16.38
N ILE A 743 -44.59 -11.19 17.50
CA ILE A 743 -43.17 -11.25 17.89
C ILE A 743 -42.49 -12.43 17.21
N LYS A 744 -41.56 -12.19 16.29
CA LYS A 744 -40.95 -13.26 15.49
C LYS A 744 -39.73 -13.84 16.20
N VAL A 745 -39.89 -15.01 16.81
CA VAL A 745 -38.83 -15.65 17.61
C VAL A 745 -37.93 -16.59 16.79
N ALA A 746 -38.42 -17.05 15.64
CA ALA A 746 -37.71 -17.90 14.69
C ALA A 746 -38.43 -17.92 13.33
N ASN A 747 -37.91 -18.68 12.35
CA ASN A 747 -38.63 -18.88 11.09
C ASN A 747 -39.96 -19.60 11.34
N ASN A 748 -41.02 -19.11 10.71
CA ASN A 748 -42.37 -19.62 10.88
C ASN A 748 -42.86 -19.78 12.34
N MET A 749 -42.40 -18.93 13.27
CA MET A 749 -42.77 -19.00 14.69
C MET A 749 -42.96 -17.60 15.29
N TRP A 750 -44.20 -17.28 15.67
CA TRP A 750 -44.58 -15.99 16.25
C TRP A 750 -45.14 -16.16 17.65
N MET A 751 -44.61 -15.40 18.60
CA MET A 751 -45.06 -15.35 19.99
C MET A 751 -46.15 -14.28 20.17
N ARG A 752 -47.03 -14.50 21.15
CA ARG A 752 -48.01 -13.50 21.59
C ARG A 752 -47.33 -12.19 22.03
N LYS A 753 -47.87 -11.04 21.61
CA LYS A 753 -47.22 -9.72 21.77
C LYS A 753 -47.13 -9.21 23.21
N ASP A 754 -48.15 -9.51 24.01
CA ASP A 754 -48.28 -9.12 25.41
C ASP A 754 -47.37 -9.91 26.36
N TYR A 755 -46.64 -10.92 25.87
CA TYR A 755 -45.60 -11.57 26.67
C TYR A 755 -44.41 -10.64 26.93
N LYS A 756 -44.21 -9.59 26.12
CA LYS A 756 -43.19 -8.55 26.36
C LYS A 756 -43.37 -7.88 27.72
N ASP A 757 -44.59 -7.77 28.24
CA ASP A 757 -44.89 -7.17 29.55
C ASP A 757 -44.49 -8.11 30.70
N SER A 758 -44.45 -9.42 30.44
CA SER A 758 -44.11 -10.42 31.45
C SER A 758 -42.61 -10.45 31.78
N ILE A 759 -41.74 -10.14 30.81
CA ILE A 759 -40.28 -10.20 31.02
C ILE A 759 -39.82 -9.16 32.06
N PRO A 760 -40.11 -7.85 31.93
CA PRO A 760 -39.79 -6.86 32.95
C PRO A 760 -40.39 -7.21 34.31
N LYS A 761 -41.68 -7.61 34.34
CA LYS A 761 -42.36 -8.00 35.57
C LYS A 761 -41.67 -9.15 36.30
N ILE A 762 -41.25 -10.20 35.57
CA ILE A 762 -40.49 -11.31 36.16
C ILE A 762 -39.17 -10.83 36.75
N ILE A 763 -38.47 -9.90 36.07
CA ILE A 763 -37.20 -9.33 36.57
C ILE A 763 -37.43 -8.53 37.85
N GLU A 764 -38.48 -7.71 37.88
CA GLU A 764 -38.88 -6.90 39.04
C GLU A 764 -39.20 -7.77 40.26
N GLU A 765 -39.98 -8.84 40.08
CA GLU A 765 -40.42 -9.77 41.14
C GLU A 765 -39.32 -10.74 41.59
N THR A 766 -38.25 -10.91 40.82
CA THR A 766 -37.20 -11.87 41.15
C THR A 766 -36.38 -11.44 42.36
N GLU A 767 -36.21 -12.31 43.36
CA GLU A 767 -35.40 -11.99 44.54
C GLU A 767 -33.92 -11.73 44.22
N LEU A 768 -33.31 -10.76 44.91
CA LEU A 768 -31.86 -10.58 44.93
C LEU A 768 -31.18 -11.82 45.52
N LEU A 769 -29.95 -12.09 45.10
CA LEU A 769 -29.10 -13.10 45.72
C LEU A 769 -28.80 -12.72 47.17
N SER A 770 -28.75 -13.71 48.06
CA SER A 770 -28.52 -13.50 49.49
C SER A 770 -27.14 -12.94 49.86
N ARG A 771 -26.16 -12.99 48.94
CA ARG A 771 -24.79 -12.51 49.19
C ARG A 771 -24.35 -11.52 48.13
N LEU A 772 -23.83 -10.38 48.57
CA LEU A 772 -23.15 -9.41 47.73
C LEU A 772 -21.76 -9.92 47.33
N ARG A 773 -21.62 -10.34 46.08
CA ARG A 773 -20.36 -10.78 45.47
C ARG A 773 -20.40 -10.54 43.96
N TYR A 774 -19.24 -10.63 43.32
CA TYR A 774 -19.17 -10.65 41.86
C TYR A 774 -20.05 -11.78 41.31
N ARG A 775 -21.03 -11.41 40.50
CA ARG A 775 -21.87 -12.38 39.79
C ARG A 775 -22.35 -11.80 38.47
N TYR A 776 -21.79 -12.32 37.38
CA TYR A 776 -22.23 -11.97 36.03
C TYR A 776 -23.75 -12.14 35.89
N SER A 777 -24.41 -11.15 35.29
CA SER A 777 -25.87 -11.10 35.12
C SER A 777 -26.21 -10.35 33.84
N ASP A 778 -27.13 -10.90 33.04
CA ASP A 778 -27.65 -10.23 31.83
C ASP A 778 -28.81 -9.27 32.12
N LEU A 779 -29.46 -9.41 33.28
CA LEU A 779 -30.61 -8.58 33.69
C LEU A 779 -30.37 -7.06 33.60
N PRO A 780 -29.18 -6.52 33.92
CA PRO A 780 -28.89 -5.10 33.72
C PRO A 780 -29.31 -4.55 32.37
N TYR A 781 -29.11 -5.32 31.31
CA TYR A 781 -29.31 -4.86 29.95
C TYR A 781 -30.76 -5.00 29.47
N TYR A 782 -31.58 -5.84 30.12
CA TYR A 782 -33.03 -5.80 29.96
C TYR A 782 -33.61 -4.52 30.57
N ILE A 783 -33.14 -4.17 31.77
CA ILE A 783 -33.56 -2.98 32.51
C ILE A 783 -33.15 -1.72 31.74
N LEU A 784 -31.90 -1.64 31.30
CA LEU A 784 -31.41 -0.49 30.53
C LEU A 784 -32.08 -0.36 29.17
N LYS A 785 -32.36 -1.47 28.47
CA LYS A 785 -33.14 -1.41 27.22
C LYS A 785 -34.50 -0.78 27.47
N GLN A 786 -35.23 -1.24 28.49
CA GLN A 786 -36.54 -0.68 28.82
C GLN A 786 -36.44 0.83 29.07
N TYR A 787 -35.43 1.26 29.83
CA TYR A 787 -35.24 2.69 30.11
C TYR A 787 -34.89 3.49 28.85
N ILE A 788 -33.89 3.04 28.07
CA ILE A 788 -33.40 3.73 26.86
C ILE A 788 -34.53 3.86 25.83
N GLU A 789 -35.24 2.78 25.52
CA GLU A 789 -36.34 2.83 24.54
C GLU A 789 -37.49 3.73 25.03
N SER A 790 -37.76 3.75 26.35
CA SER A 790 -38.77 4.66 26.91
C SER A 790 -38.33 6.12 26.85
N HIS A 791 -37.04 6.40 27.08
CA HIS A 791 -36.47 7.75 27.05
C HIS A 791 -36.51 8.35 25.65
N TYR A 792 -36.04 7.60 24.65
CA TYR A 792 -36.01 8.07 23.25
C TYR A 792 -37.32 7.82 22.48
N ASN A 793 -38.26 7.07 23.05
CA ASN A 793 -39.48 6.62 22.38
C ASN A 793 -39.21 5.93 21.02
N LYS A 794 -38.15 5.12 20.97
CA LYS A 794 -37.69 4.39 19.78
C LYS A 794 -37.07 3.05 20.18
N PRO A 795 -37.14 2.02 19.34
CA PRO A 795 -36.55 0.73 19.65
C PRO A 795 -35.01 0.76 19.50
N LEU A 796 -34.33 -0.11 20.25
CA LEU A 796 -32.87 -0.12 20.33
C LEU A 796 -32.17 -0.40 18.98
N ASP A 797 -32.80 -1.15 18.08
CA ASP A 797 -32.26 -1.42 16.75
C ASP A 797 -32.24 -0.19 15.84
N GLU A 798 -33.22 0.71 15.97
CA GLU A 798 -33.23 2.00 15.27
C GLU A 798 -32.22 2.98 15.88
N LEU A 799 -32.20 3.09 17.22
CA LEU A 799 -31.29 4.00 17.93
C LEU A 799 -29.82 3.73 17.62
N THR A 800 -29.41 2.46 17.64
CA THR A 800 -28.02 2.09 17.38
C THR A 800 -27.59 2.36 15.93
N GLN A 801 -28.50 2.21 14.97
CA GLN A 801 -28.26 2.56 13.57
C GLN A 801 -28.09 4.07 13.38
N GLU A 802 -29.00 4.86 13.97
CA GLU A 802 -29.02 6.32 13.85
C GLU A 802 -27.83 6.98 14.54
N HIS A 803 -27.50 6.56 15.77
CA HIS A 803 -26.49 7.25 16.58
C HIS A 803 -25.05 6.79 16.27
N PHE A 804 -24.86 5.53 15.85
CA PHE A 804 -23.51 4.95 15.75
C PHE A 804 -23.23 4.23 14.42
N TYR A 805 -23.98 3.18 14.07
CA TYR A 805 -23.51 2.23 13.06
C TYR A 805 -23.37 2.84 11.67
N LYS A 806 -24.34 3.63 11.21
CA LYS A 806 -24.32 4.24 9.86
C LYS A 806 -23.17 5.23 9.69
N SER A 807 -22.99 6.16 10.64
CA SER A 807 -21.96 7.19 10.55
C SER A 807 -20.54 6.63 10.74
N LEU A 808 -20.38 5.55 11.54
CA LEU A 808 -19.14 4.78 11.65
C LEU A 808 -18.80 4.04 10.35
N GLY A 809 -19.79 3.74 9.52
CA GLY A 809 -19.65 2.87 8.36
C GLY A 809 -19.63 1.38 8.74
N ALA A 810 -20.26 1.00 9.86
CA ALA A 810 -20.38 -0.37 10.34
C ALA A 810 -21.57 -1.10 9.67
N ASN A 811 -21.52 -1.20 8.34
CA ASN A 811 -22.65 -1.57 7.46
C ASN A 811 -23.19 -3.00 7.64
N HIS A 812 -22.42 -3.89 8.27
CA HIS A 812 -22.80 -5.28 8.57
C HIS A 812 -23.30 -5.45 10.01
N THR A 813 -23.28 -4.39 10.82
CA THR A 813 -23.73 -4.43 12.22
C THR A 813 -25.20 -4.10 12.30
N ILE A 814 -26.05 -5.09 12.61
CA ILE A 814 -27.50 -4.94 12.55
C ILE A 814 -28.24 -5.91 13.48
N TYR A 815 -29.42 -5.54 13.95
CA TYR A 815 -30.38 -6.46 14.55
C TYR A 815 -31.26 -7.12 13.49
N ASN A 816 -31.74 -8.34 13.74
CA ASN A 816 -32.71 -9.01 12.86
C ASN A 816 -32.27 -9.05 11.37
N PRO A 817 -31.07 -9.54 11.06
CA PRO A 817 -30.52 -9.52 9.69
C PRO A 817 -31.37 -10.29 8.68
N TYR A 818 -32.24 -11.22 9.11
CA TYR A 818 -33.17 -11.94 8.23
C TYR A 818 -34.11 -11.00 7.42
N LYS A 819 -34.22 -9.72 7.81
CA LYS A 819 -35.01 -8.71 7.09
C LYS A 819 -34.32 -8.19 5.83
N THR A 820 -32.98 -8.14 5.82
CA THR A 820 -32.21 -7.38 4.80
C THR A 820 -30.98 -8.12 4.26
N VAL A 821 -30.46 -9.12 4.98
CA VAL A 821 -29.26 -9.86 4.62
C VAL A 821 -29.63 -11.25 4.13
N SER A 822 -29.03 -11.68 3.02
CA SER A 822 -29.19 -13.04 2.51
C SER A 822 -28.73 -14.06 3.54
N ASN A 823 -29.53 -15.12 3.77
CA ASN A 823 -29.14 -16.24 4.65
C ASN A 823 -27.79 -16.87 4.26
N THR A 824 -27.37 -16.77 3.00
CA THR A 824 -26.06 -17.27 2.55
C THR A 824 -24.87 -16.51 3.14
N LYS A 825 -25.09 -15.31 3.69
CA LYS A 825 -24.09 -14.50 4.41
C LYS A 825 -24.26 -14.53 5.92
N ILE A 826 -25.24 -15.27 6.43
CA ILE A 826 -25.53 -15.33 7.87
C ILE A 826 -25.09 -16.69 8.40
N VAL A 827 -24.11 -16.69 9.31
CA VAL A 827 -23.62 -17.91 9.95
C VAL A 827 -24.71 -18.45 10.90
N PRO A 828 -25.14 -19.71 10.75
CA PRO A 828 -26.18 -20.29 11.59
C PRO A 828 -25.67 -20.55 13.00
N SER A 829 -26.45 -20.22 14.02
CA SER A 829 -26.03 -20.22 15.43
C SER A 829 -26.13 -21.58 16.13
N GLU A 830 -27.23 -22.31 15.96
CA GLU A 830 -27.49 -23.61 16.63
C GLU A 830 -28.59 -24.40 15.87
N GLU A 831 -28.55 -25.72 15.95
CA GLU A 831 -29.72 -26.60 15.73
C GLU A 831 -30.51 -26.69 17.05
N ASP A 832 -31.46 -25.76 17.25
CA ASP A 832 -32.19 -25.62 18.51
C ASP A 832 -33.21 -26.76 18.65
N ASP A 833 -33.02 -27.63 19.63
CA ASP A 833 -33.84 -28.82 19.91
C ASP A 833 -34.59 -28.75 21.26
N TYR A 834 -34.69 -27.56 21.86
CA TYR A 834 -35.27 -27.38 23.20
C TYR A 834 -36.26 -26.21 23.30
N PHE A 835 -36.22 -25.25 22.38
CA PHE A 835 -37.13 -24.13 22.33
C PHE A 835 -37.78 -24.01 20.96
N ARG A 836 -37.00 -23.72 19.91
CA ARG A 836 -37.54 -23.42 18.58
C ARG A 836 -37.71 -24.66 17.70
N PHE A 837 -37.01 -25.76 18.03
CA PHE A 837 -37.05 -27.03 17.29
C PHE A 837 -36.74 -26.87 15.80
N GLN A 838 -35.73 -26.04 15.49
CA GLN A 838 -35.29 -25.71 14.13
C GLN A 838 -33.88 -25.11 14.14
N LYS A 839 -33.24 -25.08 12.96
CA LYS A 839 -32.00 -24.33 12.74
C LYS A 839 -32.18 -22.83 12.97
N VAL A 840 -31.39 -22.27 13.88
CA VAL A 840 -31.38 -20.83 14.17
C VAL A 840 -30.38 -20.14 13.25
N GLN A 841 -30.88 -19.46 12.23
CA GLN A 841 -30.06 -18.71 11.25
C GLN A 841 -30.77 -17.39 10.90
N GLY A 842 -30.10 -16.26 11.13
CA GLY A 842 -30.67 -14.93 10.97
C GLY A 842 -31.55 -14.44 12.12
N TYR A 843 -31.79 -15.29 13.13
CA TYR A 843 -32.52 -14.97 14.36
C TYR A 843 -31.56 -15.07 15.53
N VAL A 844 -31.69 -14.18 16.52
CA VAL A 844 -30.83 -14.20 17.71
C VAL A 844 -30.90 -15.55 18.43
N HIS A 845 -29.74 -16.07 18.80
CA HIS A 845 -29.53 -17.31 19.55
C HIS A 845 -30.20 -17.24 20.91
N ASP A 846 -29.95 -16.16 21.65
CA ASP A 846 -30.50 -15.94 22.99
C ASP A 846 -32.04 -15.92 23.00
N MET A 847 -32.63 -16.75 23.85
CA MET A 847 -34.07 -16.96 23.90
C MET A 847 -34.80 -15.73 24.41
N GLY A 848 -34.26 -15.03 25.41
CA GLY A 848 -34.91 -13.85 25.99
C GLY A 848 -34.85 -12.63 25.06
N ALA A 849 -33.79 -12.48 24.27
CA ALA A 849 -33.73 -11.50 23.18
C ALA A 849 -34.71 -11.85 22.05
N ALA A 850 -34.82 -13.13 21.67
CA ALA A 850 -35.80 -13.56 20.67
C ALA A 850 -37.24 -13.24 21.12
N MET A 851 -37.55 -13.44 22.40
CA MET A 851 -38.85 -13.07 23.00
C MET A 851 -39.09 -11.54 23.06
N GLN A 852 -38.08 -10.73 22.81
CA GLN A 852 -38.16 -9.27 22.64
C GLN A 852 -38.17 -8.85 21.17
N ASP A 853 -38.58 -9.73 20.26
CA ASP A 853 -38.57 -9.52 18.79
C ASP A 853 -37.16 -9.44 18.19
N GLY A 854 -36.22 -10.16 18.81
CA GLY A 854 -34.82 -10.21 18.38
C GLY A 854 -33.97 -9.01 18.80
N VAL A 855 -34.60 -7.96 19.35
CA VAL A 855 -33.92 -6.75 19.80
C VAL A 855 -33.76 -6.82 21.31
N GLY A 856 -32.61 -7.30 21.80
CA GLY A 856 -32.27 -7.30 23.22
C GLY A 856 -31.13 -6.32 23.53
N GLY A 857 -31.08 -5.82 24.77
CA GLY A 857 -29.94 -5.03 25.23
C GLY A 857 -28.71 -5.89 25.55
N HIS A 858 -28.92 -7.17 25.87
CA HIS A 858 -27.85 -8.11 26.23
C HIS A 858 -27.38 -8.97 25.06
N ALA A 859 -28.17 -9.09 23.98
CA ALA A 859 -27.96 -9.92 22.79
C ALA A 859 -28.90 -9.47 21.64
N GLY A 860 -28.60 -9.83 20.39
CA GLY A 860 -29.48 -9.56 19.23
C GLY A 860 -28.78 -8.97 18.01
N VAL A 861 -27.59 -8.39 18.20
CA VAL A 861 -26.79 -7.85 17.11
C VAL A 861 -26.11 -8.97 16.34
N PHE A 862 -26.04 -8.80 15.03
CA PHE A 862 -25.18 -9.55 14.13
C PHE A 862 -24.14 -8.62 13.55
N SER A 863 -22.91 -9.11 13.35
CA SER A 863 -21.83 -8.31 12.76
C SER A 863 -20.70 -9.20 12.23
N ASN A 864 -19.75 -8.60 11.50
CA ASN A 864 -18.50 -9.21 11.09
C ASN A 864 -17.31 -8.67 11.91
N ALA A 865 -16.13 -9.26 11.74
CA ALA A 865 -14.96 -8.86 12.52
C ALA A 865 -14.51 -7.41 12.23
N ASN A 866 -14.63 -6.94 10.98
CA ASN A 866 -14.16 -5.61 10.58
C ASN A 866 -15.00 -4.49 11.21
N ASP A 867 -16.33 -4.63 11.25
CA ASP A 867 -17.20 -3.60 11.81
C ASP A 867 -17.11 -3.52 13.33
N ILE A 868 -16.94 -4.67 14.00
CA ILE A 868 -16.60 -4.70 15.43
C ILE A 868 -15.25 -4.01 15.67
N ALA A 869 -14.27 -4.19 14.78
CA ALA A 869 -12.99 -3.48 14.91
C ALA A 869 -13.17 -1.96 14.82
N LYS A 870 -14.06 -1.43 13.96
CA LYS A 870 -14.36 0.02 13.89
C LYS A 870 -14.92 0.56 15.20
N ILE A 871 -15.89 -0.14 15.79
CA ILE A 871 -16.50 0.27 17.06
C ILE A 871 -15.47 0.24 18.19
N MET A 872 -14.64 -0.81 18.23
CA MET A 872 -13.57 -0.91 19.23
C MET A 872 -12.46 0.12 19.01
N GLN A 873 -12.15 0.46 17.76
CA GLN A 873 -11.23 1.55 17.43
C GLN A 873 -11.77 2.90 17.88
N MET A 874 -13.08 3.16 17.74
CA MET A 874 -13.73 4.37 18.28
C MET A 874 -13.55 4.48 19.81
N PHE A 875 -13.73 3.37 20.55
CA PHE A 875 -13.47 3.37 21.99
C PHE A 875 -11.98 3.55 22.32
N LEU A 876 -11.09 2.89 21.59
CA LEU A 876 -9.63 3.01 21.75
C LEU A 876 -9.17 4.46 21.52
N GLN A 877 -9.76 5.12 20.52
CA GLN A 877 -9.57 6.55 20.18
C GLN A 877 -10.43 7.49 21.05
N LYS A 878 -10.78 7.06 22.27
CA LYS A 878 -11.45 7.89 23.29
C LYS A 878 -12.71 8.58 22.75
N GLY A 879 -13.52 7.84 22.01
CA GLY A 879 -14.80 8.30 21.47
C GLY A 879 -14.72 9.01 20.13
N TYR A 880 -13.56 9.10 19.48
CA TYR A 880 -13.40 9.74 18.17
C TYR A 880 -13.17 8.71 17.05
N TYR A 881 -13.87 8.83 15.93
CA TYR A 881 -13.63 8.01 14.74
C TYR A 881 -14.22 8.66 13.49
N GLY A 882 -13.52 8.59 12.36
CA GLY A 882 -14.07 9.02 11.08
C GLY A 882 -14.45 10.50 11.00
N GLY A 883 -13.76 11.36 11.74
CA GLY A 883 -14.04 12.79 11.79
C GLY A 883 -15.13 13.20 12.76
N VAL A 884 -15.66 12.28 13.57
CA VAL A 884 -16.78 12.50 14.50
C VAL A 884 -16.36 12.11 15.92
N ARG A 885 -16.74 12.96 16.89
CA ARG A 885 -16.65 12.63 18.31
C ARG A 885 -18.00 12.09 18.78
N TYR A 886 -18.08 10.78 18.95
CA TYR A 886 -19.25 10.06 19.46
C TYR A 886 -19.37 10.16 20.97
N LEU A 887 -18.23 10.12 21.67
CA LEU A 887 -18.15 10.13 23.13
C LEU A 887 -16.98 11.00 23.58
N LYS A 888 -17.09 11.58 24.77
CA LYS A 888 -16.03 12.34 25.44
C LYS A 888 -14.96 11.39 26.01
N PRO A 889 -13.67 11.77 25.98
CA PRO A 889 -12.60 10.95 26.55
C PRO A 889 -12.84 10.57 28.02
N GLU A 890 -13.34 11.52 28.82
CA GLU A 890 -13.59 11.34 30.25
C GLU A 890 -14.67 10.28 30.51
N THR A 891 -15.66 10.17 29.62
CA THR A 891 -16.71 9.15 29.68
C THR A 891 -16.13 7.76 29.44
N ILE A 892 -15.31 7.60 28.40
CA ILE A 892 -14.64 6.32 28.11
C ILE A 892 -13.80 5.88 29.31
N ASP A 893 -13.02 6.79 29.90
CA ASP A 893 -12.17 6.49 31.06
C ASP A 893 -12.99 6.09 32.29
N LYS A 894 -14.06 6.82 32.57
CA LYS A 894 -14.97 6.55 33.68
C LYS A 894 -15.64 5.18 33.57
N PHE A 895 -16.02 4.78 32.37
CA PHE A 895 -16.64 3.47 32.11
C PHE A 895 -15.61 2.34 32.02
N ASN A 896 -14.39 2.61 31.58
CA ASN A 896 -13.28 1.66 31.60
C ASN A 896 -12.68 1.43 33.01
N THR A 897 -12.95 2.34 33.95
CA THR A 897 -12.44 2.28 35.33
C THR A 897 -12.98 1.07 36.09
N CYS A 898 -12.08 0.35 36.78
CA CYS A 898 -12.43 -0.79 37.62
C CYS A 898 -12.84 -0.36 39.05
N HIS A 899 -14.10 0.07 39.21
CA HIS A 899 -14.62 0.64 40.47
C HIS A 899 -14.59 -0.31 41.68
N TYR A 900 -14.60 -1.64 41.45
CA TYR A 900 -14.66 -2.66 42.50
C TYR A 900 -13.48 -3.63 42.47
N CYS A 901 -12.34 -3.23 41.87
CA CYS A 901 -11.13 -4.07 41.83
C CYS A 901 -10.66 -4.50 43.24
N HIS A 902 -10.74 -3.59 44.22
CA HIS A 902 -10.43 -3.87 45.63
C HIS A 902 -11.38 -4.88 46.31
N LYS A 903 -12.47 -5.27 45.65
CA LYS A 903 -13.40 -6.35 46.05
C LYS A 903 -13.30 -7.57 45.14
N SER A 904 -12.18 -7.72 44.41
CA SER A 904 -11.93 -8.81 43.46
C SER A 904 -12.94 -8.87 42.32
N VAL A 905 -13.49 -7.72 41.88
CA VAL A 905 -14.39 -7.60 40.73
C VAL A 905 -13.60 -7.05 39.54
N ARG A 906 -13.29 -7.90 38.55
CA ARG A 906 -12.57 -7.50 37.31
C ARG A 906 -13.48 -6.92 36.22
N ARG A 907 -14.24 -5.89 36.55
CA ARG A 907 -15.21 -5.24 35.63
C ARG A 907 -15.05 -3.73 35.65
N GLY A 908 -15.18 -3.15 34.47
CA GLY A 908 -15.51 -1.74 34.33
C GLY A 908 -17.01 -1.52 34.55
N ILE A 909 -17.53 -0.47 33.95
CA ILE A 909 -18.96 -0.26 33.77
C ILE A 909 -19.31 -0.81 32.39
N GLY A 910 -19.86 -2.03 32.35
CA GLY A 910 -20.23 -2.73 31.12
C GLY A 910 -19.08 -3.44 30.40
N PHE A 911 -17.85 -2.97 30.54
CA PHE A 911 -16.67 -3.62 29.97
C PHE A 911 -16.08 -4.73 30.86
N ASP A 912 -15.55 -5.76 30.21
CA ASP A 912 -14.64 -6.72 30.83
C ASP A 912 -13.26 -6.10 31.01
N LYS A 913 -12.61 -6.38 32.15
CA LYS A 913 -11.21 -6.02 32.44
C LYS A 913 -10.33 -7.28 32.51
N PRO A 914 -9.00 -7.17 32.37
CA PRO A 914 -8.09 -8.30 32.55
C PRO A 914 -8.26 -8.95 33.93
N GLN A 915 -7.78 -10.19 34.06
CA GLN A 915 -7.72 -10.83 35.37
C GLN A 915 -6.83 -10.06 36.35
N LEU A 916 -7.22 -10.09 37.64
CA LEU A 916 -6.44 -9.50 38.74
C LEU A 916 -5.33 -10.45 39.26
N GLY A 917 -5.22 -11.66 38.70
CA GLY A 917 -4.23 -12.68 39.05
C GLY A 917 -3.73 -13.40 37.80
N GLU A 918 -3.17 -14.61 37.93
CA GLU A 918 -2.42 -15.24 36.83
C GLU A 918 -3.29 -15.90 35.75
N SER A 919 -4.50 -16.39 36.07
CA SER A 919 -5.35 -17.10 35.10
C SER A 919 -6.67 -16.36 34.83
N GLY A 920 -7.08 -16.32 33.56
CA GLY A 920 -8.30 -15.60 33.18
C GLY A 920 -8.63 -15.64 31.69
N PRO A 921 -9.56 -14.77 31.25
CA PRO A 921 -10.02 -14.71 29.87
C PRO A 921 -9.04 -14.03 28.91
N THR A 922 -8.03 -13.31 29.43
CA THR A 922 -6.94 -12.72 28.64
C THR A 922 -5.65 -13.50 28.88
N CYS A 923 -4.63 -13.30 28.03
CA CYS A 923 -3.33 -14.00 28.12
C CYS A 923 -2.52 -13.71 29.39
N GLY A 924 -2.95 -12.77 30.25
CA GLY A 924 -2.13 -12.25 31.35
C GLY A 924 -1.01 -11.32 30.89
N CYS A 925 -0.89 -11.12 29.57
CA CYS A 925 0.11 -10.29 28.91
C CYS A 925 -0.44 -8.91 28.47
N VAL A 926 -1.65 -8.56 28.88
CA VAL A 926 -2.34 -7.31 28.52
C VAL A 926 -2.36 -6.31 29.67
N SER A 927 -2.41 -5.02 29.38
CA SER A 927 -2.49 -3.98 30.41
C SER A 927 -3.82 -3.95 31.15
N MET A 928 -3.83 -3.55 32.43
CA MET A 928 -5.06 -3.23 33.17
C MET A 928 -5.86 -2.05 32.60
N ALA A 929 -5.26 -1.23 31.72
CA ALA A 929 -5.98 -0.22 30.94
C ALA A 929 -6.88 -0.87 29.86
N SER A 930 -6.55 -2.06 29.39
CA SER A 930 -7.27 -2.76 28.32
C SER A 930 -8.67 -3.23 28.73
N PHE A 931 -9.55 -3.40 27.74
CA PHE A 931 -10.95 -3.72 27.95
C PHE A 931 -11.55 -4.47 26.77
N GLY A 932 -12.68 -5.12 26.99
CA GLY A 932 -13.39 -5.82 25.92
C GLY A 932 -14.64 -6.53 26.38
N HIS A 933 -15.04 -7.57 25.67
CA HIS A 933 -16.11 -8.47 26.07
C HIS A 933 -16.03 -9.81 25.32
N SER A 934 -16.70 -10.84 25.85
CA SER A 934 -16.87 -12.13 25.19
C SER A 934 -18.34 -12.46 24.91
N GLY A 935 -18.63 -13.13 23.80
CA GLY A 935 -19.97 -13.57 23.43
C GLY A 935 -20.18 -15.06 23.68
N PHE A 936 -21.42 -15.43 24.04
CA PHE A 936 -21.79 -16.83 24.30
C PHE A 936 -21.58 -17.72 23.08
N THR A 937 -21.85 -17.21 21.87
CA THR A 937 -21.63 -17.88 20.58
C THR A 937 -20.15 -18.12 20.26
N GLY A 938 -19.21 -17.64 21.08
CA GLY A 938 -17.77 -17.86 20.91
C GLY A 938 -17.01 -16.62 20.46
N THR A 939 -17.72 -15.54 20.10
CA THR A 939 -17.14 -14.26 19.74
C THR A 939 -16.37 -13.61 20.89
N TYR A 940 -15.42 -12.74 20.55
CA TYR A 940 -14.58 -12.04 21.51
C TYR A 940 -13.99 -10.79 20.87
N THR A 941 -13.88 -9.71 21.64
CA THR A 941 -13.13 -8.54 21.22
C THR A 941 -12.45 -7.87 22.40
N TRP A 942 -11.29 -7.26 22.14
CA TRP A 942 -10.43 -6.62 23.13
C TRP A 942 -9.71 -5.42 22.53
N ALA A 943 -9.63 -4.32 23.26
CA ALA A 943 -8.83 -3.15 22.96
C ALA A 943 -7.82 -2.89 24.09
N ASP A 944 -6.56 -2.63 23.74
CA ASP A 944 -5.51 -2.25 24.68
C ASP A 944 -4.98 -0.85 24.32
N PRO A 945 -5.32 0.19 25.12
CA PRO A 945 -4.80 1.55 24.94
C PRO A 945 -3.28 1.65 25.03
N ASP A 946 -2.63 0.87 25.88
CA ASP A 946 -1.19 1.00 26.11
C ASP A 946 -0.38 0.46 24.92
N GLU A 947 -0.97 -0.50 24.19
CA GLU A 947 -0.40 -1.09 22.98
C GLU A 947 -1.04 -0.58 21.69
N GLU A 948 -1.99 0.36 21.78
CA GLU A 948 -2.81 0.87 20.66
C GLU A 948 -3.40 -0.26 19.79
N LEU A 949 -3.90 -1.33 20.43
CA LEU A 949 -4.22 -2.59 19.78
C LEU A 949 -5.70 -2.96 19.88
N VAL A 950 -6.29 -3.45 18.79
CA VAL A 950 -7.62 -4.06 18.75
C VAL A 950 -7.51 -5.50 18.25
N TYR A 951 -8.13 -6.43 18.98
CA TYR A 951 -8.27 -7.83 18.59
C TYR A 951 -9.76 -8.19 18.51
N VAL A 952 -10.17 -8.76 17.39
CA VAL A 952 -11.53 -9.26 17.15
C VAL A 952 -11.47 -10.72 16.69
N PHE A 953 -12.29 -11.55 17.32
CA PHE A 953 -12.44 -12.96 17.00
C PHE A 953 -13.94 -13.28 16.89
N MET A 954 -14.40 -13.57 15.68
CA MET A 954 -15.76 -14.06 15.43
C MET A 954 -15.71 -15.57 15.24
N ALA A 955 -16.60 -16.26 15.93
CA ALA A 955 -16.78 -17.70 15.80
C ALA A 955 -18.22 -18.05 16.15
N ASN A 956 -18.64 -19.24 15.75
CA ASN A 956 -19.90 -19.79 16.20
C ASN A 956 -19.73 -21.19 16.81
N ARG A 957 -19.38 -21.23 18.08
CA ARG A 957 -19.16 -22.48 18.85
C ARG A 957 -20.44 -23.19 19.26
N THR A 958 -21.61 -22.56 19.10
CA THR A 958 -22.90 -23.14 19.48
C THR A 958 -23.52 -24.00 18.39
N TYR A 959 -22.90 -24.10 17.21
CA TYR A 959 -23.35 -24.98 16.14
C TYR A 959 -22.62 -26.34 16.18
N PRO A 960 -23.32 -27.48 16.02
CA PRO A 960 -24.77 -27.58 15.93
C PRO A 960 -25.46 -27.50 17.29
N THR A 961 -24.75 -27.66 18.40
CA THR A 961 -25.35 -27.60 19.74
C THR A 961 -24.55 -26.74 20.70
N SER A 962 -25.25 -25.95 21.50
CA SER A 962 -24.69 -25.18 22.62
C SER A 962 -24.50 -26.04 23.89
N LYS A 963 -25.03 -27.27 23.89
CA LYS A 963 -24.90 -28.24 24.98
C LYS A 963 -23.47 -28.75 25.09
N GLY A 964 -23.02 -28.99 26.33
CA GLY A 964 -21.70 -29.56 26.61
C GLY A 964 -20.63 -28.53 26.95
N LYS A 965 -19.37 -28.94 26.79
CA LYS A 965 -18.21 -28.16 27.22
C LYS A 965 -17.87 -27.09 26.17
N ASN A 966 -17.67 -25.85 26.61
CA ASN A 966 -17.12 -24.81 25.73
C ASN A 966 -15.63 -25.08 25.47
N MET A 967 -15.33 -25.76 24.36
CA MET A 967 -13.96 -26.16 24.01
C MET A 967 -13.07 -24.96 23.65
N LEU A 968 -13.59 -23.91 23.02
CA LEU A 968 -12.82 -22.68 22.76
C LEU A 968 -12.27 -22.06 24.05
N LEU A 969 -13.04 -22.10 25.14
CA LEU A 969 -12.61 -21.61 26.44
C LEU A 969 -11.67 -22.60 27.14
N ARG A 970 -11.97 -23.90 27.11
CA ARG A 970 -11.14 -24.92 27.78
C ARG A 970 -9.74 -25.05 27.18
N GLU A 971 -9.64 -24.93 25.86
CA GLU A 971 -8.39 -25.02 25.10
C GLU A 971 -7.71 -23.66 24.93
N ASN A 972 -8.21 -22.62 25.60
CA ASN A 972 -7.64 -21.27 25.60
C ASN A 972 -7.44 -20.67 24.20
N ILE A 973 -8.24 -21.05 23.18
CA ILE A 973 -8.00 -20.67 21.78
C ILE A 973 -7.86 -19.14 21.61
N ARG A 974 -8.80 -18.38 22.18
CA ARG A 974 -8.81 -16.91 22.10
C ARG A 974 -7.65 -16.28 22.88
N THR A 975 -7.34 -16.86 24.05
CA THR A 975 -6.25 -16.43 24.92
C THR A 975 -4.89 -16.67 24.26
N ASN A 976 -4.69 -17.83 23.65
CA ASN A 976 -3.46 -18.21 22.95
C ASN A 976 -3.26 -17.37 21.67
N ILE A 977 -4.35 -17.04 20.96
CA ILE A 977 -4.29 -16.08 19.84
C ILE A 977 -3.90 -14.70 20.35
N GLN A 978 -4.51 -14.23 21.46
CA GLN A 978 -4.12 -12.95 22.07
C GLN A 978 -2.64 -12.95 22.46
N GLU A 979 -2.14 -14.02 23.07
CA GLU A 979 -0.72 -14.16 23.40
C GLU A 979 0.17 -14.13 22.14
N ALA A 980 -0.22 -14.83 21.07
CA ALA A 980 0.50 -14.81 19.79
C ALA A 980 0.57 -13.40 19.19
N ILE A 981 -0.51 -12.62 19.31
CA ILE A 981 -0.57 -11.22 18.88
C ILE A 981 0.47 -10.39 19.65
N TYR A 982 0.55 -10.52 20.98
CA TYR A 982 1.48 -9.74 21.80
C TYR A 982 2.93 -10.18 21.60
N ASN A 983 3.18 -11.48 21.44
CA ASN A 983 4.50 -12.02 21.13
C ASN A 983 5.02 -11.53 19.76
N ALA A 984 4.13 -11.14 18.85
CA ALA A 984 4.46 -10.58 17.56
C ALA A 984 4.91 -9.10 17.60
N ILE A 985 4.73 -8.39 18.71
CA ILE A 985 5.23 -7.01 18.86
C ILE A 985 6.76 -7.03 18.80
N ILE A 986 7.33 -6.20 17.92
CA ILE A 986 8.77 -6.01 17.78
C ILE A 986 9.17 -4.99 18.86
N LYS A 987 9.98 -5.44 19.82
CA LYS A 987 10.50 -4.61 20.91
C LYS A 987 11.78 -3.89 20.52
#